data_AF-A0AAE3SMH1-F1
#
_entry.id   AF-A0AAE3SMH1-F1
#
_cell.length_a   1.000
_cell.length_b   1.000
_cell.length_c   1.000
_cell.angle_alpha   90.00
_cell.angle_beta   90.00
_cell.angle_gamma   90.00
#
_symmetry.space_group_name_H-M   'P 1'
#
loop_
_entity.id
_entity.type
_entity.pdbx_description
1 polymer ?
#
loop_
_entity_poly.entity_id
_entity_poly.type
_entity_poly.pdbx_seq_one_letter_code
_entity_poly.pdbx_strand_id
1 'polypeptide(L)'
;MKYLSLFLMLAIPFAGTAQENKWTPEEIINTVYVGSPEFSKDGQKVVWSQRKGLKKEDKFVNQLYMARLNNEAGKPKVVQLTRSKSSESNPVFSADGESLYFLSSREKGKKLWKLNLYGGEPEEVHTFENGISSVKRLDAGTLLFISEEGKTLYDISNEKDNTNIVEDTLHWNPRRIYSFDLKSKEINRITENAYRINNYEVSEDGQYLVYQEITTPDYGVDGNPKPNYVLVNLKEKSSTKILSGLQSPTAYRFTKDGKGFYFSAETSSDPEWNGSGIRELYYYTFSTGNYTKVPLEWENGLSGEYFLNGNGLIVQLANGPLRKVRYYEKKNSDWSWKDISLGDQQEHVSVMAFNPASGKILYRHSTASKLPEYYLAKIKVGRKSISLEGSKTLTSLNDKLKKKPIAKSEIIYWKGANDEEVNGILYYPKNYVAGKKYPLVLSIHGGPTGVDQDRWSERWSTYPQIFTDKGAFVLKPNYHGSGNHSQAFVESIKNGKYYSLEEVDLYNGIQHLNQQGYVDMDKLGIMGWSNGAILATWMTLQYPDMFKVAAPGAGDVNWTSDYGTCRFGVTFDQSYFGGAPWDDTNGKHYNEWYIKYSPIFEIEKIKTPTIIFHGSEDRSVPRDQGWEYYRGLQQVGKAPVKFLWFPGQPHGLRKITHQLRKMKEEIDWFETYLFKDKKEENEAFKKDSPLASLLSLQKNMSGDGLLGTMENGVLIPSVVATAKDSISIGTHEVSIAQYHAYTGKDYDRLHANMPVTGLSKADIEGYLSWLSEKMGATYRLPNASEAKKWHKKARTSYKNQNNLNHWAGYKLTNLDVADLRSKMGELKVSLIRNGGSHPMLKLKEGVIIYDLGGNVAEYYSDGGNLKTYDYSAYDFVDPASTANKPAPEHTGFRVVKE
;
A
#
# COMPACT_ATOMS: atom_id res chain seq x y z
N MET A 1 -47.99 -26.51 43.61
CA MET A 1 -46.57 -26.19 43.85
C MET A 1 -45.76 -26.48 42.60
N LYS A 2 -45.24 -25.44 41.94
CA LYS A 2 -43.88 -25.33 41.36
C LYS A 2 -43.82 -24.03 40.53
N TYR A 3 -43.00 -23.10 41.01
CA TYR A 3 -42.71 -21.81 40.38
C TYR A 3 -41.79 -22.00 39.18
N LEU A 4 -42.06 -21.30 38.07
CA LEU A 4 -41.16 -21.18 36.92
C LEU A 4 -40.79 -19.70 36.76
N SER A 5 -39.54 -19.36 37.10
CA SER A 5 -39.00 -18.01 37.01
C SER A 5 -38.49 -17.72 35.60
N LEU A 6 -39.03 -16.65 35.00
CA LEU A 6 -38.62 -16.09 33.70
C LEU A 6 -37.39 -15.18 33.92
N PHE A 7 -36.25 -15.48 33.29
CA PHE A 7 -35.10 -14.58 33.26
C PHE A 7 -35.08 -13.83 31.92
N LEU A 8 -35.43 -12.54 31.95
CA LEU A 8 -35.21 -11.60 30.86
C LEU A 8 -33.73 -11.17 30.88
N MET A 9 -32.94 -11.56 29.88
CA MET A 9 -31.63 -10.96 29.63
C MET A 9 -31.81 -9.67 28.81
N LEU A 10 -31.64 -8.53 29.47
CA LEU A 10 -31.45 -7.22 28.83
C LEU A 10 -30.07 -7.18 28.16
N ALA A 11 -30.05 -7.20 26.83
CA ALA A 11 -28.84 -6.96 26.05
C ALA A 11 -28.52 -5.46 26.03
N ILE A 12 -27.48 -5.04 26.77
CA ILE A 12 -26.92 -3.69 26.71
C ILE A 12 -25.96 -3.64 25.50
N PRO A 13 -26.08 -2.67 24.58
CA PRO A 13 -25.18 -2.58 23.44
C PRO A 13 -23.78 -2.11 23.88
N PHE A 14 -22.78 -2.98 23.72
CA PHE A 14 -21.36 -2.65 23.88
C PHE A 14 -20.89 -1.74 22.73
N ALA A 15 -21.03 -0.43 22.89
CA ALA A 15 -20.38 0.56 22.04
C ALA A 15 -19.01 0.91 22.65
N GLY A 16 -17.95 0.14 22.31
CA GLY A 16 -16.63 0.43 22.88
C GLY A 16 -15.40 -0.31 22.35
N THR A 17 -15.51 -1.13 21.30
CA THR A 17 -14.37 -1.92 20.75
C THR A 17 -14.19 -1.80 19.23
N ALA A 18 -15.05 -1.04 18.55
CA ALA A 18 -15.13 -1.09 17.09
C ALA A 18 -13.94 -0.47 16.32
N GLN A 19 -13.12 0.38 16.97
CA GLN A 19 -12.07 1.13 16.28
C GLN A 19 -10.71 0.41 16.23
N GLU A 20 -10.38 -0.47 17.18
CA GLU A 20 -9.09 -1.20 17.18
C GLU A 20 -9.00 -2.31 16.12
N ASN A 21 -10.11 -2.71 15.50
CA ASN A 21 -10.17 -3.87 14.60
C ASN A 21 -10.32 -3.55 13.09
N LYS A 22 -10.50 -2.27 12.69
CA LYS A 22 -10.66 -1.89 11.28
C LYS A 22 -9.32 -1.80 10.55
N TRP A 23 -9.32 -2.07 9.25
CA TRP A 23 -8.15 -1.94 8.38
C TRP A 23 -7.84 -0.49 8.07
N THR A 24 -6.55 -0.15 8.01
CA THR A 24 -6.09 1.19 7.63
C THR A 24 -5.30 1.19 6.32
N PRO A 25 -5.24 2.33 5.59
CA PRO A 25 -4.39 2.48 4.43
C PRO A 25 -2.92 2.11 4.69
N GLU A 26 -2.37 2.49 5.84
CA GLU A 26 -1.00 2.18 6.23
C GLU A 26 -0.76 0.67 6.36
N GLU A 27 -1.72 -0.09 6.89
CA GLU A 27 -1.61 -1.54 7.02
C GLU A 27 -1.57 -2.21 5.64
N ILE A 28 -2.43 -1.75 4.72
CA ILE A 28 -2.49 -2.28 3.35
C ILE A 28 -1.18 -2.08 2.61
N ILE A 29 -0.68 -0.84 2.53
CA ILE A 29 0.52 -0.54 1.73
C ILE A 29 1.82 -1.12 2.33
N ASN A 30 1.81 -1.44 3.63
CA ASN A 30 2.94 -2.06 4.31
C ASN A 30 2.83 -3.60 4.39
N THR A 31 1.86 -4.22 3.70
CA THR A 31 1.80 -5.68 3.60
C THR A 31 3.08 -6.21 2.94
N VAL A 32 3.73 -7.17 3.59
CA VAL A 32 5.01 -7.74 3.15
C VAL A 32 4.81 -9.07 2.46
N TYR A 33 5.55 -9.30 1.37
CA TYR A 33 5.51 -10.53 0.59
C TYR A 33 6.92 -11.09 0.39
N VAL A 34 7.02 -12.40 0.13
CA VAL A 34 8.23 -13.01 -0.41
C VAL A 34 8.30 -12.68 -1.91
N GLY A 35 9.35 -11.98 -2.34
CA GLY A 35 9.58 -11.63 -3.75
C GLY A 35 10.82 -12.31 -4.31
N SER A 36 10.72 -12.84 -5.53
CA SER A 36 11.82 -13.43 -6.31
C SER A 36 12.75 -14.36 -5.51
N PRO A 37 12.22 -15.46 -4.93
CA PRO A 37 13.06 -16.38 -4.18
C PRO A 37 13.99 -17.19 -5.08
N GLU A 38 15.20 -17.47 -4.60
CA GLU A 38 16.22 -18.27 -5.29
C GLU A 38 16.87 -19.27 -4.32
N PHE A 39 17.01 -20.52 -4.74
CA PHE A 39 17.70 -21.55 -3.96
C PHE A 39 19.20 -21.54 -4.22
N SER A 40 20.00 -21.86 -3.21
CA SER A 40 21.40 -22.27 -3.43
C SER A 40 21.45 -23.55 -4.26
N LYS A 41 22.58 -23.80 -4.95
CA LYS A 41 22.74 -24.95 -5.86
C LYS A 41 22.41 -26.29 -5.19
N ASP A 42 22.88 -26.47 -3.95
CA ASP A 42 22.65 -27.64 -3.09
C ASP A 42 21.22 -27.73 -2.49
N GLY A 43 20.40 -26.71 -2.67
CA GLY A 43 19.06 -26.61 -2.07
C GLY A 43 19.07 -26.48 -0.55
N GLN A 44 20.20 -26.17 0.08
CA GLN A 44 20.30 -26.00 1.53
C GLN A 44 19.94 -24.59 2.00
N LYS A 45 19.88 -23.61 1.11
CA LYS A 45 19.52 -22.22 1.42
C LYS A 45 18.51 -21.71 0.40
N VAL A 46 17.68 -20.77 0.83
CA VAL A 46 16.83 -19.98 -0.08
C VAL A 46 16.91 -18.52 0.33
N VAL A 47 17.21 -17.65 -0.64
CA VAL A 47 17.24 -16.19 -0.49
C VAL A 47 16.01 -15.60 -1.17
N TRP A 48 15.48 -14.49 -0.65
CA TRP A 48 14.39 -13.75 -1.29
C TRP A 48 14.43 -12.28 -0.89
N SER A 49 13.68 -11.46 -1.62
CA SER A 49 13.48 -10.05 -1.30
C SER A 49 12.18 -9.82 -0.53
N GLN A 50 12.20 -8.88 0.43
CA GLN A 50 11.00 -8.37 1.09
C GLN A 50 10.97 -6.85 0.96
N ARG A 51 9.82 -6.32 0.55
CA ARG A 51 9.58 -4.87 0.48
C ARG A 51 9.43 -4.29 1.89
N LYS A 52 10.07 -3.15 2.14
CA LYS A 52 10.02 -2.40 3.40
C LYS A 52 9.75 -0.92 3.13
N GLY A 53 8.75 -0.35 3.81
CA GLY A 53 8.48 1.08 3.78
C GLY A 53 9.48 1.86 4.66
N LEU A 54 10.08 2.89 4.10
CA LEU A 54 10.96 3.84 4.80
C LEU A 54 10.23 5.19 4.90
N LYS A 55 9.53 5.41 6.02
CA LYS A 55 8.66 6.59 6.20
C LYS A 55 9.41 7.92 6.09
N LYS A 56 10.64 7.99 6.62
CA LYS A 56 11.45 9.22 6.59
C LYS A 56 11.90 9.58 5.18
N GLU A 57 12.25 8.56 4.38
CA GLU A 57 12.71 8.70 3.00
C GLU A 57 11.56 8.66 1.97
N ASP A 58 10.31 8.52 2.43
CA ASP A 58 9.09 8.46 1.63
C ASP A 58 9.14 7.48 0.44
N LYS A 59 9.72 6.29 0.68
CA LYS A 59 9.90 5.29 -0.37
C LYS A 59 9.83 3.87 0.19
N PHE A 60 9.65 2.92 -0.72
CA PHE A 60 9.83 1.50 -0.42
C PHE A 60 11.17 1.01 -0.95
N VAL A 61 11.78 0.09 -0.21
CA VAL A 61 13.02 -0.59 -0.61
C VAL A 61 12.86 -2.09 -0.47
N ASN A 62 13.53 -2.87 -1.31
CA ASN A 62 13.63 -4.31 -1.12
C ASN A 62 14.86 -4.64 -0.27
N GLN A 63 14.71 -5.56 0.68
CA GLN A 63 15.80 -6.08 1.51
C GLN A 63 15.87 -7.61 1.36
N LEU A 64 17.08 -8.16 1.45
CA LEU A 64 17.31 -9.58 1.28
C LEU A 64 17.14 -10.33 2.60
N TYR A 65 16.49 -11.48 2.54
CA TYR A 65 16.27 -12.42 3.64
C TYR A 65 16.66 -13.82 3.16
N MET A 66 17.11 -14.66 4.08
CA MET A 66 17.50 -16.03 3.78
C MET A 66 17.04 -17.00 4.85
N ALA A 67 16.71 -18.21 4.44
CA ALA A 67 16.48 -19.35 5.33
C ALA A 67 17.51 -20.45 5.07
N ARG A 68 18.03 -21.06 6.16
CA ARG A 68 18.83 -22.29 6.10
C ARG A 68 17.91 -23.51 6.24
N LEU A 69 18.07 -24.50 5.37
CA LEU A 69 17.13 -25.60 5.11
C LEU A 69 17.69 -26.97 5.51
N ASN A 70 18.77 -26.98 6.31
CA ASN A 70 19.56 -28.16 6.66
C ASN A 70 18.89 -29.01 7.76
N ASN A 71 17.98 -28.43 8.54
CA ASN A 71 17.20 -29.16 9.54
C ASN A 71 15.79 -29.47 9.01
N GLU A 72 15.51 -30.75 8.79
CA GLU A 72 14.20 -31.20 8.31
C GLU A 72 13.13 -31.13 9.40
N ALA A 73 13.49 -31.34 10.67
CA ALA A 73 12.55 -31.51 11.80
C ALA A 73 11.98 -30.20 12.42
N GLY A 74 12.23 -29.01 11.84
CA GLY A 74 11.73 -27.74 12.40
C GLY A 74 11.48 -26.62 11.39
N LYS A 75 10.88 -25.53 11.88
CA LYS A 75 10.70 -24.28 11.12
C LYS A 75 12.08 -23.72 10.74
N PRO A 76 12.34 -23.42 9.45
CA PRO A 76 13.61 -22.84 9.03
C PRO A 76 13.93 -21.56 9.80
N LYS A 77 15.18 -21.40 10.25
CA LYS A 77 15.66 -20.15 10.82
C LYS A 77 15.85 -19.13 9.70
N VAL A 78 15.11 -18.03 9.77
CA VAL A 78 15.16 -16.92 8.80
C VAL A 78 16.05 -15.81 9.35
N VAL A 79 16.94 -15.29 8.51
CA VAL A 79 17.84 -14.17 8.82
C VAL A 79 17.62 -13.06 7.80
N GLN A 80 17.49 -11.82 8.27
CA GLN A 80 17.57 -10.65 7.42
C GLN A 80 19.04 -10.37 7.08
N LEU A 81 19.37 -10.42 5.79
CA LEU A 81 20.72 -10.25 5.27
C LEU A 81 21.11 -8.78 5.13
N THR A 82 20.18 -7.92 4.67
CA THR A 82 20.47 -6.50 4.41
C THR A 82 19.53 -5.58 5.20
N ARG A 83 20.03 -4.40 5.61
CA ARG A 83 19.28 -3.39 6.39
C ARG A 83 19.42 -1.96 5.86
N SER A 84 19.76 -1.81 4.58
CA SER A 84 20.11 -0.52 4.01
C SER A 84 18.90 0.39 3.78
N LYS A 85 19.18 1.67 3.45
CA LYS A 85 18.16 2.61 2.95
C LYS A 85 17.98 2.55 1.43
N SER A 86 18.55 1.54 0.79
CA SER A 86 18.55 1.31 -0.64
C SER A 86 17.81 0.02 -0.96
N SER A 87 17.35 -0.12 -2.20
CA SER A 87 16.70 -1.34 -2.65
C SER A 87 17.75 -2.32 -3.15
N GLU A 88 17.69 -3.56 -2.68
CA GLU A 88 18.54 -4.67 -3.13
C GLU A 88 17.83 -5.52 -4.20
N SER A 89 18.57 -6.06 -5.16
CA SER A 89 18.05 -6.82 -6.31
C SER A 89 19.05 -7.83 -6.86
N ASN A 90 18.59 -8.79 -7.66
CA ASN A 90 19.39 -9.82 -8.32
C ASN A 90 20.38 -10.56 -7.38
N PRO A 91 19.90 -11.15 -6.27
CA PRO A 91 20.76 -11.96 -5.41
C PRO A 91 21.20 -13.24 -6.15
N VAL A 92 22.50 -13.54 -6.19
CA VAL A 92 23.08 -14.73 -6.82
C VAL A 92 24.07 -15.38 -5.84
N PHE A 93 23.92 -16.68 -5.58
CA PHE A 93 24.87 -17.40 -4.72
C PHE A 93 26.25 -17.59 -5.40
N SER A 94 27.32 -17.47 -4.62
CA SER A 94 28.65 -17.95 -5.02
C SER A 94 28.64 -19.45 -5.31
N ALA A 95 29.66 -19.94 -6.03
CA ALA A 95 29.74 -21.35 -6.43
C ALA A 95 29.72 -22.33 -5.25
N ASP A 96 30.43 -21.97 -4.18
CA ASP A 96 30.49 -22.68 -2.89
C ASP A 96 29.23 -22.45 -2.01
N GLY A 97 28.37 -21.49 -2.37
CA GLY A 97 27.20 -21.10 -1.60
C GLY A 97 27.50 -20.48 -0.24
N GLU A 98 28.72 -19.95 -0.03
CA GLU A 98 29.17 -19.26 1.18
C GLU A 98 28.96 -17.74 1.14
N SER A 99 28.74 -17.17 -0.05
CA SER A 99 28.54 -15.74 -0.26
C SER A 99 27.34 -15.48 -1.19
N LEU A 100 26.87 -14.24 -1.17
CA LEU A 100 25.82 -13.74 -2.04
C LEU A 100 26.29 -12.49 -2.78
N TYR A 101 26.25 -12.53 -4.11
CA TYR A 101 26.41 -11.37 -4.96
C TYR A 101 25.06 -10.71 -5.20
N PHE A 102 24.98 -9.38 -5.20
CA PHE A 102 23.72 -8.68 -5.47
C PHE A 102 23.96 -7.26 -5.96
N LEU A 103 22.92 -6.67 -6.55
CA LEU A 103 22.87 -5.27 -6.93
C LEU A 103 22.16 -4.45 -5.86
N SER A 104 22.58 -3.19 -5.74
CA SER A 104 21.98 -2.26 -4.79
C SER A 104 21.72 -0.91 -5.42
N SER A 105 20.57 -0.30 -5.14
CA SER A 105 20.30 1.09 -5.53
C SER A 105 21.15 2.12 -4.76
N ARG A 106 22.07 1.68 -3.89
CA ARG A 106 23.16 2.53 -3.37
C ARG A 106 23.92 3.09 -4.56
N GLU A 107 24.33 4.36 -4.46
CA GLU A 107 25.22 4.97 -5.45
C GLU A 107 24.76 4.77 -6.90
N LYS A 108 23.45 4.96 -7.13
CA LYS A 108 22.80 4.86 -8.45
C LYS A 108 22.86 3.48 -9.12
N GLY A 109 23.10 2.38 -8.38
CA GLY A 109 23.00 1.03 -8.96
C GLY A 109 24.24 0.55 -9.71
N LYS A 110 25.37 1.24 -9.58
CA LYS A 110 26.59 0.95 -10.36
C LYS A 110 27.50 -0.14 -9.79
N LYS A 111 27.20 -0.64 -8.60
CA LYS A 111 28.11 -1.50 -7.83
C LYS A 111 27.61 -2.93 -7.71
N LEU A 112 28.52 -3.88 -7.87
CA LEU A 112 28.32 -5.26 -7.46
C LEU A 112 28.75 -5.41 -5.99
N TRP A 113 27.84 -5.91 -5.16
CA TRP A 113 28.09 -6.14 -3.74
C TRP A 113 28.23 -7.63 -3.48
N LYS A 114 29.07 -7.99 -2.51
CA LYS A 114 29.18 -9.36 -1.99
C LYS A 114 28.89 -9.35 -0.50
N LEU A 115 28.08 -10.30 -0.05
CA LEU A 115 27.80 -10.53 1.37
C LEU A 115 28.27 -11.93 1.75
N ASN A 116 29.15 -12.03 2.73
CA ASN A 116 29.57 -13.30 3.33
C ASN A 116 28.44 -13.84 4.25
N LEU A 117 28.03 -15.09 4.04
CA LEU A 117 26.91 -15.70 4.78
C LEU A 117 27.29 -16.19 6.19
N TYR A 118 28.56 -16.10 6.57
CA TYR A 118 29.05 -16.29 7.94
C TYR A 118 28.93 -15.01 8.79
N GLY A 119 28.76 -13.84 8.17
CA GLY A 119 28.57 -12.55 8.84
C GLY A 119 29.41 -11.42 8.23
N GLY A 120 29.24 -10.21 8.75
CA GLY A 120 29.89 -8.99 8.25
C GLY A 120 28.96 -8.07 7.45
N GLU A 121 29.47 -6.90 7.08
CA GLU A 121 28.77 -5.98 6.18
C GLU A 121 29.00 -6.37 4.70
N PRO A 122 28.08 -6.06 3.78
CA PRO A 122 28.34 -6.23 2.36
C PRO A 122 29.56 -5.42 1.91
N GLU A 123 30.49 -6.08 1.24
CA GLU A 123 31.67 -5.46 0.65
C GLU A 123 31.42 -5.10 -0.83
N GLU A 124 32.02 -4.01 -1.28
CA GLU A 124 32.07 -3.69 -2.70
C GLU A 124 33.01 -4.66 -3.41
N VAL A 125 32.52 -5.32 -4.46
CA VAL A 125 33.34 -6.18 -5.32
C VAL A 125 33.99 -5.37 -6.42
N HIS A 126 33.19 -4.50 -7.05
CA HIS A 126 33.59 -3.64 -8.17
C HIS A 126 32.53 -2.57 -8.46
N THR A 127 32.97 -1.43 -8.98
CA THR A 127 32.12 -0.36 -9.53
C THR A 127 32.17 -0.39 -11.04
N PHE A 128 31.00 -0.52 -11.68
CA PHE A 128 30.87 -0.51 -13.13
C PHE A 128 30.43 0.88 -13.61
N GLU A 129 31.26 1.55 -14.39
CA GLU A 129 31.05 2.94 -14.83
C GLU A 129 29.67 3.14 -15.49
N ASN A 130 29.29 2.21 -16.37
CA ASN A 130 28.04 2.24 -17.13
C ASN A 130 26.87 1.51 -16.43
N GLY A 131 27.08 1.09 -15.17
CA GLY A 131 26.11 0.29 -14.42
C GLY A 131 25.89 -1.11 -15.01
N ILE A 132 25.23 -1.97 -14.24
CA ILE A 132 24.99 -3.36 -14.64
C ILE A 132 23.58 -3.81 -14.25
N SER A 133 23.07 -4.79 -14.98
CA SER A 133 21.76 -5.40 -14.74
C SER A 133 21.78 -6.88 -15.12
N SER A 134 20.75 -7.64 -14.71
CA SER A 134 20.59 -9.04 -15.11
C SER A 134 21.82 -9.91 -14.83
N VAL A 135 22.38 -9.80 -13.62
CA VAL A 135 23.57 -10.58 -13.24
C VAL A 135 23.21 -12.06 -13.15
N LYS A 136 23.98 -12.91 -13.84
CA LYS A 136 23.88 -14.37 -13.79
C LYS A 136 25.26 -14.99 -13.69
N ARG A 137 25.35 -16.22 -13.21
CA ARG A 137 26.62 -16.94 -13.12
C ARG A 137 26.87 -17.72 -14.41
N LEU A 138 28.07 -17.60 -14.99
CA LEU A 138 28.53 -18.46 -16.09
C LEU A 138 29.17 -19.74 -15.54
N ASP A 139 30.09 -19.57 -14.59
CA ASP A 139 30.85 -20.66 -13.95
C ASP A 139 31.24 -20.28 -12.51
N ALA A 140 32.16 -21.00 -11.89
CA ALA A 140 32.54 -20.74 -10.50
C ALA A 140 33.23 -19.39 -10.25
N GLY A 141 33.95 -18.86 -11.24
CA GLY A 141 34.72 -17.62 -11.18
C GLY A 141 34.12 -16.46 -11.97
N THR A 142 33.14 -16.71 -12.86
CA THR A 142 32.68 -15.72 -13.84
C THR A 142 31.19 -15.38 -13.71
N LEU A 143 30.89 -14.07 -13.71
CA LEU A 143 29.52 -13.54 -13.78
C LEU A 143 29.23 -12.92 -15.16
N LEU A 144 28.04 -13.13 -15.70
CA LEU A 144 27.50 -12.39 -16.84
C LEU A 144 26.58 -11.26 -16.39
N PHE A 145 26.52 -10.19 -17.17
CA PHE A 145 25.62 -9.06 -16.93
C PHE A 145 25.36 -8.26 -18.20
N ILE A 146 24.27 -7.49 -18.20
CA ILE A 146 23.99 -6.48 -19.24
C ILE A 146 24.54 -5.12 -18.78
N SER A 147 25.29 -4.45 -19.65
CA SER A 147 25.77 -3.07 -19.46
C SER A 147 25.69 -2.25 -20.75
N GLU A 148 25.72 -0.93 -20.62
CA GLU A 148 25.79 0.03 -21.72
C GLU A 148 27.26 0.26 -22.13
N GLU A 149 27.51 0.64 -23.40
CA GLU A 149 28.88 0.86 -23.91
C GLU A 149 29.52 2.18 -23.46
N GLY A 150 28.75 3.13 -22.95
CA GLY A 150 29.23 4.45 -22.53
C GLY A 150 28.32 5.59 -23.00
N LYS A 151 28.61 6.84 -22.64
CA LYS A 151 27.84 7.99 -23.13
C LYS A 151 28.16 8.27 -24.61
N THR A 152 27.16 8.64 -25.40
CA THR A 152 27.38 9.15 -26.77
C THR A 152 28.00 10.55 -26.73
N LEU A 153 28.63 11.01 -27.82
CA LEU A 153 29.11 12.40 -27.90
C LEU A 153 27.98 13.40 -27.63
N TYR A 154 26.78 13.07 -28.08
CA TYR A 154 25.56 13.83 -27.84
C TYR A 154 25.22 13.92 -26.34
N ASP A 155 25.28 12.81 -25.60
CA ASP A 155 25.06 12.80 -24.14
C ASP A 155 26.10 13.62 -23.38
N ILE A 156 27.34 13.67 -23.88
CA ILE A 156 28.45 14.43 -23.29
C ILE A 156 28.28 15.92 -23.58
N SER A 157 27.96 16.31 -24.82
CA SER A 157 27.81 17.71 -25.23
C SER A 157 26.63 18.39 -24.52
N ASN A 158 25.63 17.63 -24.10
CA ASN A 158 24.38 18.13 -23.55
C ASN A 158 24.17 17.78 -22.06
N GLU A 159 25.22 17.45 -21.30
CA GLU A 159 25.07 16.96 -19.92
C GLU A 159 24.35 17.94 -18.96
N LYS A 160 24.35 19.25 -19.28
CA LYS A 160 23.61 20.27 -18.51
C LYS A 160 22.22 20.57 -19.07
N ASP A 161 21.91 20.11 -20.29
CA ASP A 161 20.61 20.27 -20.90
C ASP A 161 19.63 19.26 -20.28
N ASN A 162 18.50 19.76 -19.78
CA ASN A 162 17.44 18.95 -19.21
C ASN A 162 16.24 18.80 -20.16
N THR A 163 16.40 19.21 -21.42
CA THR A 163 15.44 18.99 -22.50
C THR A 163 15.37 17.50 -22.81
N ASN A 164 14.15 16.97 -22.92
CA ASN A 164 13.94 15.61 -23.41
C ASN A 164 13.74 15.66 -24.92
N ILE A 165 14.67 15.10 -25.69
CA ILE A 165 14.51 14.89 -27.13
C ILE A 165 13.84 13.53 -27.35
N VAL A 166 12.86 13.50 -28.25
CA VAL A 166 12.16 12.28 -28.68
C VAL A 166 12.46 12.10 -30.15
N GLU A 167 13.21 11.05 -30.50
CA GLU A 167 13.59 10.69 -31.87
C GLU A 167 13.93 9.19 -31.98
N ASP A 168 13.87 8.65 -33.19
CA ASP A 168 13.80 7.20 -33.40
C ASP A 168 15.16 6.49 -33.46
N THR A 169 16.31 7.16 -33.67
CA THR A 169 17.57 6.42 -33.95
C THR A 169 18.90 7.10 -33.64
N LEU A 170 19.03 8.44 -33.68
CA LEU A 170 20.34 9.10 -33.80
C LEU A 170 21.26 8.92 -32.58
N HIS A 171 20.71 8.69 -31.38
CA HIS A 171 21.48 8.61 -30.12
C HIS A 171 21.23 7.34 -29.29
N TRP A 172 20.82 6.23 -29.93
CA TRP A 172 20.47 5.01 -29.21
C TRP A 172 21.69 4.12 -28.87
N ASN A 173 22.16 4.24 -27.63
CA ASN A 173 23.36 3.52 -27.17
C ASN A 173 23.13 2.00 -27.00
N PRO A 174 23.98 1.11 -27.55
CA PRO A 174 23.82 -0.33 -27.41
C PRO A 174 23.90 -0.84 -25.96
N ARG A 175 23.21 -1.95 -25.69
CA ARG A 175 23.33 -2.71 -24.45
C ARG A 175 23.83 -4.10 -24.80
N ARG A 176 24.91 -4.52 -24.15
CA ARG A 176 25.62 -5.77 -24.47
C ARG A 176 25.76 -6.65 -23.25
N ILE A 177 26.07 -7.92 -23.49
CA ILE A 177 26.41 -8.87 -22.44
C ILE A 177 27.92 -8.85 -22.27
N TYR A 178 28.35 -8.79 -21.02
CA TYR A 178 29.74 -8.84 -20.60
C TYR A 178 29.91 -9.94 -19.55
N SER A 179 31.13 -10.46 -19.45
CA SER A 179 31.58 -11.32 -18.37
C SER A 179 32.50 -10.55 -17.43
N PHE A 180 32.42 -10.83 -16.13
CA PHE A 180 33.31 -10.32 -15.10
C PHE A 180 33.96 -11.48 -14.36
N ASP A 181 35.29 -11.56 -14.41
CA ASP A 181 36.08 -12.51 -13.64
C ASP A 181 36.23 -12.03 -12.20
N LEU A 182 35.78 -12.84 -11.24
CA LEU A 182 35.74 -12.46 -9.83
C LEU A 182 37.13 -12.32 -9.19
N LYS A 183 38.17 -12.96 -9.77
CA LYS A 183 39.54 -13.00 -9.25
C LYS A 183 40.42 -11.93 -9.90
N SER A 184 40.55 -11.93 -11.24
CA SER A 184 41.34 -10.95 -11.98
C SER A 184 40.67 -9.59 -12.05
N LYS A 185 39.35 -9.52 -11.83
CA LYS A 185 38.51 -8.32 -12.01
C LYS A 185 38.43 -7.85 -13.47
N GLU A 186 38.81 -8.69 -14.42
CA GLU A 186 38.72 -8.38 -15.84
C GLU A 186 37.27 -8.41 -16.32
N ILE A 187 36.93 -7.46 -17.18
CA ILE A 187 35.63 -7.38 -17.85
C ILE A 187 35.85 -7.67 -19.33
N ASN A 188 35.18 -8.70 -19.85
CA ASN A 188 35.25 -9.07 -21.26
C ASN A 188 33.87 -8.95 -21.89
N ARG A 189 33.82 -8.44 -23.13
CA ARG A 189 32.59 -8.38 -23.91
C ARG A 189 32.27 -9.75 -24.48
N ILE A 190 30.99 -10.15 -24.40
CA ILE A 190 30.50 -11.44 -24.90
C ILE A 190 29.73 -11.29 -26.21
N THR A 191 29.06 -10.15 -26.43
CA THR A 191 28.21 -9.94 -27.61
C THR A 191 28.64 -8.73 -28.44
N GLU A 192 28.60 -8.89 -29.76
CA GLU A 192 28.88 -7.81 -30.72
C GLU A 192 27.60 -7.22 -31.38
N ASN A 193 26.46 -7.34 -30.69
CA ASN A 193 25.16 -6.88 -31.17
C ASN A 193 25.10 -5.36 -31.45
N ALA A 194 24.32 -4.97 -32.44
CA ALA A 194 24.22 -3.56 -32.84
C ALA A 194 23.26 -2.76 -31.92
N TYR A 195 22.24 -3.42 -31.37
CA TYR A 195 21.17 -2.73 -30.66
C TYR A 195 21.11 -3.07 -29.17
N ARG A 196 19.98 -2.87 -28.49
CA ARG A 196 19.87 -3.08 -27.05
C ARG A 196 19.43 -4.49 -26.68
N ILE A 197 20.30 -5.23 -25.99
CA ILE A 197 19.88 -6.46 -25.30
C ILE A 197 19.01 -6.12 -24.09
N ASN A 198 17.80 -6.69 -24.05
CA ASN A 198 16.86 -6.47 -22.95
C ASN A 198 16.95 -7.54 -21.87
N ASN A 199 17.07 -8.81 -22.28
CA ASN A 199 17.18 -9.97 -21.39
C ASN A 199 18.00 -11.09 -22.03
N TYR A 200 18.50 -12.00 -21.19
CA TYR A 200 19.19 -13.21 -21.63
C TYR A 200 19.06 -14.35 -20.61
N GLU A 201 19.34 -15.56 -21.06
CA GLU A 201 19.54 -16.76 -20.24
C GLU A 201 20.80 -17.49 -20.67
N VAL A 202 21.46 -18.16 -19.71
CA VAL A 202 22.68 -18.94 -19.95
C VAL A 202 22.45 -20.39 -19.50
N SER A 203 23.00 -21.36 -20.24
CA SER A 203 22.93 -22.77 -19.87
C SER A 203 23.79 -23.08 -18.64
N GLU A 204 23.42 -24.09 -17.85
CA GLU A 204 24.12 -24.44 -16.60
C GLU A 204 25.60 -24.86 -16.84
N ASP A 205 25.90 -25.37 -18.02
CA ASP A 205 27.25 -25.75 -18.46
C ASP A 205 28.06 -24.58 -19.07
N GLY A 206 27.46 -23.40 -19.17
CA GLY A 206 28.08 -22.19 -19.74
C GLY A 206 28.38 -22.29 -21.24
N GLN A 207 27.80 -23.26 -21.96
CA GLN A 207 28.06 -23.43 -23.39
C GLN A 207 27.17 -22.53 -24.26
N TYR A 208 25.93 -22.29 -23.87
CA TYR A 208 24.95 -21.57 -24.66
C TYR A 208 24.39 -20.38 -23.91
N LEU A 209 24.10 -19.31 -24.65
CA LEU A 209 23.25 -18.23 -24.16
C LEU A 209 22.18 -17.89 -25.20
N VAL A 210 21.01 -17.49 -24.73
CA VAL A 210 19.94 -16.94 -25.58
C VAL A 210 19.61 -15.54 -25.11
N TYR A 211 19.47 -14.59 -26.02
CA TYR A 211 19.12 -13.21 -25.69
C TYR A 211 18.09 -12.61 -26.65
N GLN A 212 17.38 -11.59 -26.14
CA GLN A 212 16.50 -10.73 -26.92
C GLN A 212 17.20 -9.39 -27.19
N GLU A 213 17.35 -9.04 -28.46
CA GLU A 213 17.85 -7.76 -28.94
C GLU A 213 16.70 -6.94 -29.51
N ILE A 214 16.38 -5.83 -28.85
CA ILE A 214 15.43 -4.84 -29.34
C ILE A 214 16.14 -4.01 -30.41
N THR A 215 15.54 -3.85 -31.58
CA THR A 215 16.17 -3.25 -32.78
C THR A 215 15.75 -1.82 -33.07
N THR A 216 14.80 -1.27 -32.30
CA THR A 216 14.37 0.14 -32.35
C THR A 216 14.05 0.64 -30.93
N PRO A 217 14.35 1.90 -30.56
CA PRO A 217 13.94 2.46 -29.27
C PRO A 217 12.42 2.45 -29.07
N ASP A 218 11.65 2.52 -30.16
CA ASP A 218 10.19 2.66 -30.13
C ASP A 218 9.44 1.33 -30.22
N TYR A 219 10.14 0.19 -30.11
CA TYR A 219 9.51 -1.14 -30.13
C TYR A 219 8.40 -1.27 -29.06
N GLY A 220 8.53 -0.56 -27.94
CA GLY A 220 7.50 -0.53 -26.91
C GLY A 220 6.22 0.22 -27.33
N VAL A 221 6.34 1.14 -28.29
CA VAL A 221 5.26 1.99 -28.83
C VAL A 221 4.55 1.26 -29.97
N ASP A 222 5.28 0.96 -31.06
CA ASP A 222 4.74 0.49 -32.35
C ASP A 222 4.87 -1.03 -32.57
N GLY A 223 5.63 -1.72 -31.71
CA GLY A 223 5.86 -3.14 -31.78
C GLY A 223 6.67 -3.60 -32.99
N ASN A 224 7.33 -2.70 -33.72
CA ASN A 224 7.98 -2.99 -35.00
C ASN A 224 9.26 -2.16 -35.23
N PRO A 225 10.31 -2.71 -35.89
CA PRO A 225 10.47 -4.11 -36.26
C PRO A 225 10.56 -5.03 -35.03
N LYS A 226 10.16 -6.29 -35.21
CA LYS A 226 10.19 -7.30 -34.15
C LYS A 226 11.63 -7.53 -33.66
N PRO A 227 11.82 -7.86 -32.36
CA PRO A 227 13.15 -8.06 -31.80
C PRO A 227 13.85 -9.25 -32.42
N ASN A 228 15.18 -9.23 -32.46
CA ASN A 228 15.95 -10.42 -32.77
C ASN A 228 16.05 -11.31 -31.52
N TYR A 229 15.86 -12.61 -31.70
CA TYR A 229 16.18 -13.62 -30.70
C TYR A 229 17.41 -14.38 -31.17
N VAL A 230 18.46 -14.39 -30.36
CA VAL A 230 19.77 -14.89 -30.78
C VAL A 230 20.26 -15.95 -29.81
N LEU A 231 20.60 -17.12 -30.36
CA LEU A 231 21.35 -18.16 -29.67
C LEU A 231 22.83 -17.97 -29.94
N VAL A 232 23.66 -18.02 -28.90
CA VAL A 232 25.12 -17.96 -29.00
C VAL A 232 25.70 -19.24 -28.43
N ASN A 233 26.63 -19.85 -29.16
CA ASN A 233 27.52 -20.87 -28.63
C ASN A 233 28.81 -20.20 -28.17
N LEU A 234 29.01 -20.14 -26.85
CA LEU A 234 30.13 -19.45 -26.21
C LEU A 234 31.48 -20.13 -26.48
N LYS A 235 31.49 -21.44 -26.73
CA LYS A 235 32.72 -22.20 -27.05
C LYS A 235 33.16 -21.98 -28.48
N GLU A 236 32.21 -22.06 -29.42
CA GLU A 236 32.47 -21.88 -30.86
C GLU A 236 32.53 -20.40 -31.27
N LYS A 237 32.09 -19.49 -30.39
CA LYS A 237 31.93 -18.05 -30.68
C LYS A 237 31.04 -17.79 -31.90
N SER A 238 30.03 -18.65 -32.09
CA SER A 238 29.06 -18.55 -33.17
C SER A 238 27.72 -18.05 -32.62
N SER A 239 26.96 -17.33 -33.45
CA SER A 239 25.62 -16.85 -33.11
C SER A 239 24.63 -17.14 -34.24
N THR A 240 23.37 -17.35 -33.88
CA THR A 240 22.31 -17.68 -34.85
C THR A 240 21.00 -17.03 -34.40
N LYS A 241 20.32 -16.36 -35.34
CA LYS A 241 18.96 -15.86 -35.10
C LYS A 241 17.99 -17.04 -35.08
N ILE A 242 17.14 -17.09 -34.07
CA ILE A 242 16.20 -18.17 -33.80
C ILE A 242 14.81 -17.61 -33.53
N LEU A 243 13.80 -18.48 -33.43
CA LEU A 243 12.43 -18.14 -33.01
C LEU A 243 11.73 -17.08 -33.88
N SER A 244 12.11 -16.96 -35.14
CA SER A 244 11.47 -16.05 -36.09
C SER A 244 9.98 -16.37 -36.23
N GLY A 245 9.16 -15.32 -36.34
CA GLY A 245 7.70 -15.42 -36.50
C GLY A 245 6.92 -15.57 -35.20
N LEU A 246 7.56 -15.75 -34.04
CA LEU A 246 6.88 -15.80 -32.75
C LEU A 246 6.75 -14.42 -32.12
N GLN A 247 5.59 -14.16 -31.50
CA GLN A 247 5.34 -12.95 -30.74
C GLN A 247 5.92 -13.09 -29.32
N SER A 248 6.86 -12.21 -28.99
CA SER A 248 7.39 -12.05 -27.62
C SER A 248 7.94 -13.32 -26.91
N PRO A 249 8.75 -14.21 -27.53
CA PRO A 249 9.48 -15.26 -26.82
C PRO A 249 10.20 -14.79 -25.54
N THR A 250 10.02 -15.53 -24.45
CA THR A 250 10.59 -15.23 -23.12
C THR A 250 10.68 -16.47 -22.20
N ALA A 251 11.13 -16.28 -20.97
CA ALA A 251 11.20 -17.28 -19.90
C ALA A 251 12.06 -18.52 -20.24
N TYR A 252 13.15 -18.36 -20.98
CA TYR A 252 14.05 -19.44 -21.38
C TYR A 252 14.52 -20.31 -20.21
N ARG A 253 14.53 -21.65 -20.39
CA ARG A 253 15.01 -22.64 -19.42
C ARG A 253 15.75 -23.77 -20.14
N PHE A 254 17.07 -23.75 -20.12
CA PHE A 254 17.92 -24.79 -20.73
C PHE A 254 17.79 -26.13 -20.02
N THR A 255 17.67 -27.22 -20.81
CA THR A 255 17.63 -28.56 -20.25
C THR A 255 19.01 -29.06 -19.86
N LYS A 256 19.08 -29.88 -18.81
CA LYS A 256 20.35 -30.42 -18.28
C LYS A 256 21.05 -31.39 -19.23
N ASP A 257 20.29 -32.01 -20.14
CA ASP A 257 20.85 -32.89 -21.17
C ASP A 257 21.51 -32.13 -22.33
N GLY A 258 21.47 -30.79 -22.32
CA GLY A 258 22.08 -29.94 -23.34
C GLY A 258 21.46 -30.10 -24.73
N LYS A 259 20.24 -30.65 -24.85
CA LYS A 259 19.58 -30.86 -26.15
C LYS A 259 18.74 -29.68 -26.61
N GLY A 260 18.41 -28.75 -25.71
CA GLY A 260 17.54 -27.63 -26.03
C GLY A 260 17.13 -26.79 -24.82
N PHE A 261 16.05 -26.03 -24.98
CA PHE A 261 15.47 -25.23 -23.90
C PHE A 261 13.97 -25.04 -24.08
N TYR A 262 13.27 -24.82 -22.97
CA TYR A 262 11.86 -24.40 -22.98
C TYR A 262 11.76 -22.88 -22.94
N PHE A 263 10.78 -22.32 -23.64
CA PHE A 263 10.46 -20.91 -23.65
C PHE A 263 8.94 -20.72 -23.78
N SER A 264 8.40 -19.58 -23.34
CA SER A 264 7.01 -19.21 -23.62
C SER A 264 6.95 -18.13 -24.69
N ALA A 265 5.91 -18.15 -25.52
CA ALA A 265 5.61 -17.08 -26.47
C ALA A 265 4.12 -16.70 -26.37
N GLU A 266 3.79 -15.47 -26.74
CA GLU A 266 2.42 -15.01 -26.84
C GLU A 266 1.82 -15.49 -28.16
N THR A 267 0.51 -15.75 -28.16
CA THR A 267 -0.26 -16.13 -29.34
C THR A 267 -1.48 -15.26 -29.38
N SER A 268 -1.55 -14.44 -30.43
CA SER A 268 -2.57 -13.42 -30.66
C SER A 268 -3.10 -13.50 -32.09
N SER A 269 -4.33 -13.02 -32.31
CA SER A 269 -4.94 -12.84 -33.64
C SER A 269 -4.29 -11.75 -34.51
N ASP A 270 -3.54 -10.83 -33.90
CA ASP A 270 -2.95 -9.62 -34.49
C ASP A 270 -1.47 -9.41 -34.05
N PRO A 271 -0.59 -10.39 -34.27
CA PRO A 271 0.81 -10.34 -33.81
C PRO A 271 1.62 -9.20 -34.44
N GLU A 272 1.20 -8.65 -35.58
CA GLU A 272 1.77 -7.46 -36.21
C GLU A 272 1.75 -6.25 -35.26
N TRP A 273 0.69 -6.10 -34.48
CA TRP A 273 0.51 -5.01 -33.50
C TRP A 273 0.94 -5.41 -32.09
N ASN A 274 1.60 -6.56 -31.90
CA ASN A 274 1.86 -7.11 -30.56
C ASN A 274 0.57 -7.20 -29.70
N GLY A 275 -0.58 -7.43 -30.33
CA GLY A 275 -1.84 -7.45 -29.60
C GLY A 275 -1.88 -8.55 -28.56
N SER A 276 -2.69 -8.38 -27.53
CA SER A 276 -2.69 -9.30 -26.39
C SER A 276 -3.38 -10.62 -26.73
N GLY A 277 -2.88 -11.73 -26.18
CA GLY A 277 -3.49 -13.04 -26.34
C GLY A 277 -3.16 -14.00 -25.19
N ILE A 278 -3.02 -15.29 -25.49
CA ILE A 278 -2.63 -16.30 -24.50
C ILE A 278 -1.14 -16.60 -24.56
N ARG A 279 -0.60 -17.09 -23.43
CA ARG A 279 0.80 -17.52 -23.36
C ARG A 279 0.89 -19.02 -23.52
N GLU A 280 1.70 -19.47 -24.47
CA GLU A 280 1.91 -20.88 -24.76
C GLU A 280 3.34 -21.31 -24.44
N LEU A 281 3.57 -22.62 -24.34
CA LEU A 281 4.86 -23.21 -24.00
C LEU A 281 5.47 -23.92 -25.22
N TYR A 282 6.76 -23.73 -25.44
CA TYR A 282 7.49 -24.29 -26.57
C TYR A 282 8.82 -24.91 -26.10
N TYR A 283 9.34 -25.85 -26.89
CA TYR A 283 10.66 -26.45 -26.73
C TYR A 283 11.50 -26.24 -27.99
N TYR A 284 12.66 -25.61 -27.87
CA TYR A 284 13.64 -25.44 -28.94
C TYR A 284 14.65 -26.60 -28.91
N THR A 285 14.94 -27.21 -30.06
CA THR A 285 15.84 -28.36 -30.21
C THR A 285 17.10 -27.98 -30.97
N PHE A 286 18.27 -28.05 -30.33
CA PHE A 286 19.53 -27.59 -30.92
C PHE A 286 19.92 -28.34 -32.19
N SER A 287 19.78 -29.67 -32.22
CA SER A 287 20.21 -30.48 -33.36
C SER A 287 19.46 -30.18 -34.66
N THR A 288 18.26 -29.59 -34.56
CA THR A 288 17.40 -29.29 -35.72
C THR A 288 17.28 -27.80 -36.00
N GLY A 289 17.60 -26.95 -35.02
CA GLY A 289 17.32 -25.51 -35.08
C GLY A 289 15.83 -25.14 -34.99
N ASN A 290 14.94 -26.10 -34.73
CA ASN A 290 13.49 -25.92 -34.73
C ASN A 290 12.90 -25.89 -33.32
N TYR A 291 11.71 -25.31 -33.19
CA TYR A 291 10.90 -25.36 -31.98
C TYR A 291 9.62 -26.16 -32.18
N THR A 292 9.08 -26.70 -31.09
CA THR A 292 7.81 -27.45 -31.05
C THR A 292 6.96 -26.94 -29.90
N LYS A 293 5.68 -26.69 -30.17
CA LYS A 293 4.69 -26.34 -29.13
C LYS A 293 4.49 -27.53 -28.19
N VAL A 294 4.51 -27.27 -26.89
CA VAL A 294 4.20 -28.27 -25.86
C VAL A 294 2.68 -28.37 -25.75
N PRO A 295 2.07 -29.55 -25.97
CA PRO A 295 0.63 -29.72 -25.83
C PRO A 295 0.25 -29.64 -24.34
N LEU A 296 -0.28 -28.49 -23.93
CA LEU A 296 -0.68 -28.25 -22.54
C LEU A 296 -1.99 -28.99 -22.18
N GLU A 297 -2.78 -29.42 -23.17
CA GLU A 297 -4.14 -29.93 -22.97
C GLU A 297 -4.94 -28.98 -22.05
N TRP A 298 -4.85 -27.69 -22.38
CA TRP A 298 -5.37 -26.57 -21.60
C TRP A 298 -5.43 -25.30 -22.44
N GLU A 299 -6.64 -24.86 -22.78
CA GLU A 299 -6.87 -23.79 -23.77
C GLU A 299 -6.47 -22.38 -23.30
N ASN A 300 -6.50 -22.13 -21.99
CA ASN A 300 -6.18 -20.80 -21.43
C ASN A 300 -4.67 -20.51 -21.39
N GLY A 301 -3.82 -21.49 -21.73
CA GLY A 301 -2.37 -21.35 -21.70
C GLY A 301 -1.78 -21.22 -20.29
N LEU A 302 -0.67 -20.48 -20.18
CA LEU A 302 0.13 -20.31 -18.98
C LEU A 302 -0.34 -19.11 -18.12
N SER A 303 -0.39 -19.28 -16.79
CA SER A 303 -0.67 -18.18 -15.83
C SER A 303 0.58 -17.55 -15.19
N GLY A 304 1.76 -18.03 -15.56
CA GLY A 304 3.01 -17.65 -14.89
C GLY A 304 4.20 -18.48 -15.31
N GLU A 305 5.19 -18.57 -14.43
CA GLU A 305 6.44 -19.29 -14.69
C GLU A 305 6.26 -20.81 -14.63
N TYR A 306 7.20 -21.50 -15.26
CA TYR A 306 7.40 -22.93 -15.17
C TYR A 306 8.83 -23.25 -14.74
N PHE A 307 9.02 -24.46 -14.18
CA PHE A 307 10.28 -24.86 -13.54
C PHE A 307 10.72 -26.24 -14.03
N LEU A 308 12.00 -26.37 -14.38
CA LEU A 308 12.59 -27.64 -14.83
C LEU A 308 12.87 -28.59 -13.66
N ASN A 309 12.53 -29.86 -13.84
CA ASN A 309 12.86 -30.97 -12.95
C ASN A 309 13.45 -32.14 -13.76
N GLY A 310 14.76 -32.07 -14.06
CA GLY A 310 15.39 -33.01 -15.00
C GLY A 310 14.79 -32.85 -16.40
N ASN A 311 14.17 -33.93 -16.90
CA ASN A 311 13.44 -33.93 -18.18
C ASN A 311 11.96 -33.55 -18.04
N GLY A 312 11.48 -33.32 -16.81
CA GLY A 312 10.13 -32.86 -16.54
C GLY A 312 10.04 -31.36 -16.24
N LEU A 313 8.80 -30.88 -16.13
CA LEU A 313 8.44 -29.48 -15.97
C LEU A 313 7.29 -29.34 -14.98
N ILE A 314 7.39 -28.38 -14.06
CA ILE A 314 6.28 -27.92 -13.22
C ILE A 314 5.71 -26.66 -13.87
N VAL A 315 4.47 -26.72 -14.33
CA VAL A 315 3.83 -25.67 -15.15
C VAL A 315 2.61 -25.11 -14.44
N GLN A 316 2.49 -23.78 -14.44
CA GLN A 316 1.35 -23.05 -13.87
C GLN A 316 0.40 -22.59 -15.00
N LEU A 317 -0.80 -23.14 -15.03
CA LEU A 317 -1.82 -22.93 -16.05
C LEU A 317 -2.85 -21.88 -15.61
N ALA A 318 -3.32 -21.09 -16.56
CA ALA A 318 -4.36 -20.07 -16.41
C ALA A 318 -5.74 -20.68 -16.20
N ASN A 319 -6.47 -20.32 -15.14
CA ASN A 319 -7.78 -20.92 -14.86
C ASN A 319 -8.77 -19.86 -14.38
N GLY A 320 -8.97 -18.81 -15.19
CA GLY A 320 -9.76 -17.64 -14.82
C GLY A 320 -9.31 -17.02 -13.48
N PRO A 321 -10.19 -16.98 -12.46
CA PRO A 321 -9.87 -16.44 -11.14
C PRO A 321 -8.95 -17.37 -10.33
N LEU A 322 -8.74 -18.60 -10.78
CA LEU A 322 -7.94 -19.63 -10.11
C LEU A 322 -6.61 -19.86 -10.84
N ARG A 323 -5.88 -20.89 -10.39
CA ARG A 323 -4.69 -21.41 -11.07
C ARG A 323 -4.62 -22.92 -10.95
N LYS A 324 -4.18 -23.58 -12.02
CA LYS A 324 -3.89 -25.02 -11.99
C LYS A 324 -2.39 -25.28 -12.11
N VAL A 325 -1.86 -26.26 -11.38
CA VAL A 325 -0.44 -26.67 -11.47
C VAL A 325 -0.35 -28.12 -11.97
N ARG A 326 0.43 -28.33 -13.04
CA ARG A 326 0.66 -29.64 -13.65
C ARG A 326 2.14 -29.96 -13.73
N TYR A 327 2.45 -31.26 -13.71
CA TYR A 327 3.77 -31.78 -14.05
C TYR A 327 3.74 -32.37 -15.46
N TYR A 328 4.66 -31.94 -16.32
CA TYR A 328 4.85 -32.49 -17.66
C TYR A 328 6.16 -33.26 -17.72
N GLU A 329 6.19 -34.35 -18.48
CA GLU A 329 7.37 -35.17 -18.72
C GLU A 329 7.52 -35.35 -20.23
N LYS A 330 8.70 -34.98 -20.75
CA LYS A 330 9.03 -35.19 -22.16
C LYS A 330 9.60 -36.59 -22.36
N LYS A 331 9.06 -37.33 -23.32
CA LYS A 331 9.58 -38.62 -23.80
C LYS A 331 9.75 -38.55 -25.31
N ASN A 332 10.99 -38.61 -25.78
CA ASN A 332 11.33 -38.37 -27.19
C ASN A 332 10.81 -37.01 -27.67
N SER A 333 9.87 -36.99 -28.62
CA SER A 333 9.19 -35.80 -29.16
C SER A 333 7.85 -35.50 -28.48
N ASP A 334 7.37 -36.33 -27.56
CA ASP A 334 6.04 -36.23 -26.97
C ASP A 334 6.09 -35.78 -25.51
N TRP A 335 4.99 -35.18 -25.05
CA TRP A 335 4.79 -34.79 -23.65
C TRP A 335 3.61 -35.54 -23.04
N SER A 336 3.82 -36.05 -21.83
CA SER A 336 2.75 -36.56 -20.98
C SER A 336 2.62 -35.67 -19.75
N TRP A 337 1.43 -35.56 -19.18
CA TRP A 337 1.18 -34.71 -18.02
C TRP A 337 0.45 -35.44 -16.91
N LYS A 338 0.63 -34.92 -15.69
CA LYS A 338 -0.06 -35.35 -14.46
C LYS A 338 -0.39 -34.13 -13.62
N ASP A 339 -1.53 -34.16 -12.96
CA ASP A 339 -1.84 -33.18 -11.92
C ASP A 339 -0.92 -33.39 -10.70
N ILE A 340 -0.49 -32.30 -10.08
CA ILE A 340 0.23 -32.34 -8.81
C ILE A 340 -0.81 -32.29 -7.70
N SER A 341 -0.88 -33.32 -6.87
CA SER A 341 -1.78 -33.36 -5.71
C SER A 341 -1.32 -32.37 -4.64
N LEU A 342 -2.10 -31.31 -4.44
CA LEU A 342 -1.88 -30.25 -3.45
C LEU A 342 -2.93 -30.26 -2.32
N GLY A 343 -3.78 -31.32 -2.27
CA GLY A 343 -4.89 -31.42 -1.32
C GLY A 343 -5.92 -30.32 -1.53
N ASP A 344 -6.49 -29.81 -0.42
CA ASP A 344 -7.51 -28.75 -0.45
C ASP A 344 -7.00 -27.40 -0.99
N GLN A 345 -5.70 -27.30 -1.33
CA GLN A 345 -5.06 -26.07 -1.84
C GLN A 345 -4.90 -26.06 -3.37
N GLN A 346 -5.41 -27.07 -4.08
CA GLN A 346 -5.15 -27.34 -5.52
C GLN A 346 -5.24 -26.12 -6.44
N GLU A 347 -6.12 -25.18 -6.15
CA GLU A 347 -6.45 -24.05 -7.03
C GLU A 347 -5.92 -22.69 -6.54
N HIS A 348 -5.32 -22.67 -5.34
CA HIS A 348 -4.87 -21.45 -4.64
C HIS A 348 -3.36 -21.42 -4.40
N VAL A 349 -2.62 -22.26 -5.15
CA VAL A 349 -1.17 -22.42 -5.03
C VAL A 349 -0.43 -21.75 -6.18
N SER A 350 0.64 -21.02 -5.83
CA SER A 350 1.61 -20.45 -6.75
C SER A 350 2.98 -21.04 -6.45
N VAL A 351 3.58 -21.73 -7.43
CA VAL A 351 4.98 -22.15 -7.33
C VAL A 351 5.85 -20.91 -7.52
N MET A 352 6.77 -20.68 -6.60
CA MET A 352 7.60 -19.47 -6.57
C MET A 352 9.07 -19.76 -6.88
N ALA A 353 9.56 -20.93 -6.48
CA ALA A 353 10.90 -21.40 -6.82
C ALA A 353 10.97 -22.91 -6.72
N PHE A 354 11.90 -23.50 -7.45
CA PHE A 354 12.17 -24.93 -7.45
C PHE A 354 13.68 -25.18 -7.55
N ASN A 355 14.19 -26.13 -6.77
CA ASN A 355 15.57 -26.59 -6.86
C ASN A 355 15.60 -28.04 -7.38
N PRO A 356 16.07 -28.27 -8.62
CA PRO A 356 16.06 -29.61 -9.23
C PRO A 356 17.04 -30.59 -8.58
N ALA A 357 18.10 -30.12 -7.92
CA ALA A 357 19.10 -31.00 -7.28
C ALA A 357 18.54 -31.68 -6.02
N SER A 358 17.71 -30.97 -5.26
CA SER A 358 17.13 -31.45 -4.00
C SER A 358 15.65 -31.82 -4.10
N GLY A 359 15.00 -31.51 -5.22
CA GLY A 359 13.55 -31.64 -5.40
C GLY A 359 12.73 -30.69 -4.52
N LYS A 360 13.37 -29.71 -3.86
CA LYS A 360 12.68 -28.76 -2.98
C LYS A 360 11.90 -27.75 -3.81
N ILE A 361 10.67 -27.51 -3.40
CA ILE A 361 9.76 -26.52 -3.98
C ILE A 361 9.37 -25.50 -2.92
N LEU A 362 9.40 -24.23 -3.30
CA LEU A 362 8.82 -23.14 -2.53
C LEU A 362 7.53 -22.70 -3.22
N TYR A 363 6.42 -22.78 -2.50
CA TYR A 363 5.11 -22.37 -3.01
C TYR A 363 4.38 -21.47 -2.01
N ARG A 364 3.48 -20.65 -2.55
CA ARG A 364 2.59 -19.76 -1.80
C ARG A 364 1.17 -20.29 -1.90
N HIS A 365 0.47 -20.33 -0.78
CA HIS A 365 -0.98 -20.53 -0.70
C HIS A 365 -1.66 -19.26 -0.17
N SER A 366 -2.73 -18.81 -0.83
CA SER A 366 -3.48 -17.61 -0.47
C SER A 366 -4.81 -17.59 -1.21
N THR A 367 -5.84 -17.01 -0.59
CA THR A 367 -7.14 -16.69 -1.21
C THR A 367 -7.41 -15.19 -1.06
N ALA A 368 -8.45 -14.67 -1.70
CA ALA A 368 -8.89 -13.29 -1.51
C ALA A 368 -9.20 -12.95 -0.03
N SER A 369 -9.58 -13.96 0.77
CA SER A 369 -9.80 -13.88 2.23
C SER A 369 -8.70 -14.52 3.09
N LYS A 370 -7.56 -14.92 2.52
CA LYS A 370 -6.47 -15.54 3.27
C LYS A 370 -5.13 -14.93 2.89
N LEU A 371 -4.51 -14.26 3.86
CA LEU A 371 -3.16 -13.71 3.75
C LEU A 371 -2.16 -14.77 3.23
N PRO A 372 -1.15 -14.38 2.43
CA PRO A 372 -0.20 -15.32 1.88
C PRO A 372 0.60 -16.10 2.92
N GLU A 373 0.62 -17.42 2.75
CA GLU A 373 1.45 -18.34 3.51
C GLU A 373 2.44 -19.04 2.55
N TYR A 374 3.68 -19.20 3.01
CA TYR A 374 4.79 -19.69 2.19
C TYR A 374 5.31 -21.00 2.74
N TYR A 375 5.37 -22.01 1.89
CA TYR A 375 5.66 -23.39 2.27
C TYR A 375 6.85 -23.94 1.49
N LEU A 376 7.63 -24.76 2.17
CA LEU A 376 8.63 -25.63 1.56
C LEU A 376 8.12 -27.06 1.59
N ALA A 377 8.23 -27.75 0.47
CA ALA A 377 8.00 -29.18 0.37
C ALA A 377 9.07 -29.82 -0.52
N LYS A 378 9.06 -31.15 -0.62
CA LYS A 378 9.75 -31.89 -1.68
C LYS A 378 8.72 -32.41 -2.67
N ILE A 379 8.99 -32.26 -3.96
CA ILE A 379 8.17 -32.90 -4.99
C ILE A 379 8.52 -34.39 -5.05
N LYS A 380 7.52 -35.26 -5.04
CA LYS A 380 7.68 -36.69 -5.29
C LYS A 380 6.98 -37.06 -6.58
N VAL A 381 7.78 -37.51 -7.54
CA VAL A 381 7.31 -37.97 -8.85
C VAL A 381 7.04 -39.47 -8.76
N GLY A 382 5.78 -39.84 -8.50
CA GLY A 382 5.34 -41.23 -8.47
C GLY A 382 4.91 -41.74 -9.85
N ARG A 383 4.82 -43.08 -9.97
CA ARG A 383 4.39 -43.73 -11.23
C ARG A 383 2.97 -43.32 -11.63
N LYS A 384 2.05 -43.18 -10.65
CA LYS A 384 0.63 -42.84 -10.88
C LYS A 384 0.23 -41.42 -10.48
N SER A 385 0.93 -40.79 -9.53
CA SER A 385 0.61 -39.45 -9.03
C SER A 385 1.87 -38.65 -8.72
N ILE A 386 1.74 -37.33 -8.74
CA ILE A 386 2.77 -36.39 -8.28
C ILE A 386 2.24 -35.73 -7.01
N SER A 387 3.04 -35.67 -5.95
CA SER A 387 2.62 -35.08 -4.67
C SER A 387 3.71 -34.19 -4.07
N LEU A 388 3.30 -33.35 -3.13
CA LEU A 388 4.21 -32.60 -2.26
C LEU A 388 4.33 -33.30 -0.90
N GLU A 389 5.53 -33.73 -0.55
CA GLU A 389 5.82 -34.39 0.73
C GLU A 389 6.55 -33.45 1.70
N GLY A 390 6.28 -33.63 2.99
CA GLY A 390 6.95 -32.90 4.07
C GLY A 390 6.71 -31.39 4.03
N SER A 391 5.52 -30.95 3.59
CA SER A 391 5.19 -29.52 3.52
C SER A 391 5.27 -28.86 4.89
N LYS A 392 6.03 -27.76 4.97
CA LYS A 392 6.20 -26.98 6.19
C LYS A 392 6.32 -25.50 5.88
N THR A 393 5.90 -24.65 6.82
CA THR A 393 5.99 -23.19 6.68
C THR A 393 7.45 -22.74 6.58
N LEU A 394 7.79 -22.01 5.51
CA LEU A 394 9.09 -21.33 5.34
C LEU A 394 9.22 -20.19 6.35
N THR A 395 8.26 -19.28 6.33
CA THR A 395 8.23 -18.06 7.15
C THR A 395 6.78 -17.62 7.38
N SER A 396 6.55 -16.89 8.47
CA SER A 396 5.28 -16.21 8.71
C SER A 396 5.50 -14.71 8.51
N LEU A 397 4.73 -14.10 7.63
CA LEU A 397 4.73 -12.65 7.40
C LEU A 397 3.39 -12.07 7.86
N ASN A 398 3.40 -10.78 8.18
CA ASN A 398 2.19 -10.02 8.51
C ASN A 398 1.40 -10.56 9.72
N ASP A 399 2.06 -11.08 10.76
CA ASP A 399 1.41 -11.72 11.92
C ASP A 399 0.38 -10.82 12.63
N LYS A 400 0.57 -9.49 12.58
CA LYS A 400 -0.40 -8.52 13.11
C LYS A 400 -1.69 -8.51 12.28
N LEU A 401 -1.58 -8.57 10.95
CA LEU A 401 -2.73 -8.57 10.03
C LEU A 401 -3.51 -9.89 10.12
N LYS A 402 -2.85 -11.01 10.43
CA LYS A 402 -3.50 -12.32 10.64
C LYS A 402 -4.54 -12.31 11.78
N LYS A 403 -4.43 -11.37 12.72
CA LYS A 403 -5.36 -11.24 13.85
C LYS A 403 -6.55 -10.35 13.54
N LYS A 404 -6.53 -9.63 12.41
CA LYS A 404 -7.63 -8.74 12.04
C LYS A 404 -8.76 -9.54 11.39
N PRO A 405 -10.02 -9.12 11.58
CA PRO A 405 -11.13 -9.66 10.80
C PRO A 405 -10.88 -9.41 9.31
N ILE A 406 -10.83 -10.49 8.53
CA ILE A 406 -10.74 -10.47 7.08
C ILE A 406 -12.14 -10.72 6.52
N ALA A 407 -12.55 -9.90 5.55
CA ALA A 407 -13.84 -10.08 4.87
C ALA A 407 -13.90 -11.44 4.18
N LYS A 408 -15.06 -12.12 4.28
CA LYS A 408 -15.37 -13.30 3.47
C LYS A 408 -15.37 -12.90 2.00
N SER A 409 -14.82 -13.75 1.14
CA SER A 409 -14.86 -13.63 -0.31
C SER A 409 -15.43 -14.88 -0.94
N GLU A 410 -15.92 -14.73 -2.17
CA GLU A 410 -16.45 -15.81 -3.00
C GLU A 410 -16.12 -15.53 -4.46
N ILE A 411 -15.83 -16.59 -5.22
CA ILE A 411 -15.82 -16.50 -6.69
C ILE A 411 -17.27 -16.68 -7.13
N ILE A 412 -17.80 -15.68 -7.82
CA ILE A 412 -19.16 -15.74 -8.38
C ILE A 412 -19.10 -15.77 -9.90
N TYR A 413 -20.13 -16.32 -10.52
CA TYR A 413 -20.28 -16.46 -11.96
C TYR A 413 -21.65 -15.91 -12.38
N TRP A 414 -21.70 -15.25 -13.53
CA TRP A 414 -22.94 -14.74 -14.12
C TRP A 414 -22.88 -14.78 -15.64
N LYS A 415 -24.04 -14.61 -16.29
CA LYS A 415 -24.11 -14.49 -17.75
C LYS A 415 -23.79 -13.06 -18.17
N GLY A 416 -22.71 -12.90 -18.93
CA GLY A 416 -22.26 -11.63 -19.47
C GLY A 416 -22.82 -11.35 -20.86
N ALA A 417 -22.03 -10.67 -21.69
CA ALA A 417 -22.30 -10.52 -23.11
C ALA A 417 -22.38 -11.89 -23.80
N ASN A 418 -23.17 -11.98 -24.87
CA ASN A 418 -23.37 -13.20 -25.67
C ASN A 418 -23.82 -14.45 -24.88
N ASP A 419 -24.41 -14.28 -23.69
CA ASP A 419 -24.74 -15.37 -22.75
C ASP A 419 -23.52 -16.23 -22.34
N GLU A 420 -22.31 -15.68 -22.50
CA GLU A 420 -21.07 -16.30 -22.05
C GLU A 420 -20.92 -16.17 -20.54
N GLU A 421 -20.20 -17.11 -19.92
CA GLU A 421 -19.99 -17.09 -18.48
C GLU A 421 -18.84 -16.15 -18.11
N VAL A 422 -19.14 -15.18 -17.24
CA VAL A 422 -18.21 -14.21 -16.69
C VAL A 422 -18.07 -14.48 -15.20
N ASN A 423 -16.88 -14.20 -14.65
CA ASN A 423 -16.60 -14.43 -13.23
C ASN A 423 -16.02 -13.21 -12.53
N GLY A 424 -15.98 -13.26 -11.20
CA GLY A 424 -15.37 -12.23 -10.40
C GLY A 424 -15.24 -12.63 -8.93
N ILE A 425 -14.50 -11.81 -8.18
CA ILE A 425 -14.34 -11.98 -6.73
C ILE A 425 -15.28 -11.03 -6.01
N LEU A 426 -16.23 -11.58 -5.25
CA LEU A 426 -17.15 -10.84 -4.39
C LEU A 426 -16.65 -10.85 -2.95
N TYR A 427 -16.39 -9.69 -2.37
CA TYR A 427 -16.10 -9.51 -0.96
C TYR A 427 -17.35 -9.07 -0.22
N TYR A 428 -17.65 -9.72 0.90
CA TYR A 428 -18.82 -9.46 1.72
C TYR A 428 -18.56 -8.36 2.76
N PRO A 429 -19.58 -7.56 3.12
CA PRO A 429 -19.56 -6.73 4.32
C PRO A 429 -19.16 -7.56 5.55
N LYS A 430 -18.30 -7.03 6.43
CA LYS A 430 -17.90 -7.80 7.64
C LYS A 430 -19.03 -8.01 8.65
N ASN A 431 -20.09 -7.21 8.52
CA ASN A 431 -21.34 -7.31 9.27
C ASN A 431 -22.48 -7.82 8.38
N TYR A 432 -22.19 -8.68 7.41
CA TYR A 432 -23.20 -9.24 6.52
C TYR A 432 -24.26 -10.05 7.29
N VAL A 433 -25.51 -9.77 6.99
CA VAL A 433 -26.70 -10.46 7.49
C VAL A 433 -27.52 -10.85 6.27
N ALA A 434 -27.81 -12.14 6.12
CA ALA A 434 -28.58 -12.66 5.01
C ALA A 434 -29.95 -11.96 4.91
N GLY A 435 -30.38 -11.66 3.68
CA GLY A 435 -31.65 -10.97 3.40
C GLY A 435 -31.63 -9.44 3.56
N LYS A 436 -30.52 -8.86 4.06
CA LYS A 436 -30.33 -7.40 4.07
C LYS A 436 -29.54 -6.96 2.83
N LYS A 437 -29.98 -5.85 2.22
CA LYS A 437 -29.28 -5.16 1.13
C LYS A 437 -28.18 -4.22 1.66
N TYR A 438 -27.06 -4.16 0.96
CA TYR A 438 -25.88 -3.37 1.33
C TYR A 438 -25.36 -2.53 0.15
N PRO A 439 -24.60 -1.44 0.39
CA PRO A 439 -23.88 -0.74 -0.68
C PRO A 439 -22.97 -1.68 -1.48
N LEU A 440 -22.72 -1.35 -2.74
CA LEU A 440 -21.75 -2.05 -3.59
C LEU A 440 -20.67 -1.08 -4.06
N VAL A 441 -19.41 -1.52 -4.01
CA VAL A 441 -18.30 -0.90 -4.72
C VAL A 441 -17.85 -1.83 -5.84
N LEU A 442 -18.06 -1.42 -7.09
CA LEU A 442 -17.49 -2.10 -8.25
C LEU A 442 -16.03 -1.66 -8.41
N SER A 443 -15.08 -2.57 -8.18
CA SER A 443 -13.64 -2.30 -8.26
C SER A 443 -13.04 -3.05 -9.46
N ILE A 444 -12.80 -2.31 -10.55
CA ILE A 444 -12.42 -2.87 -11.83
C ILE A 444 -10.89 -2.89 -11.96
N HIS A 445 -10.31 -4.02 -12.40
CA HIS A 445 -8.87 -4.13 -12.62
C HIS A 445 -8.41 -3.42 -13.90
N GLY A 446 -7.16 -2.97 -13.92
CA GLY A 446 -6.47 -2.51 -15.13
C GLY A 446 -6.21 -3.65 -16.11
N GLY A 447 -5.77 -3.34 -17.33
CA GLY A 447 -5.67 -4.36 -18.38
C GLY A 447 -5.67 -3.73 -19.78
N PRO A 448 -6.50 -4.24 -20.71
CA PRO A 448 -7.70 -5.04 -20.45
C PRO A 448 -7.39 -6.50 -20.08
N THR A 449 -6.21 -7.03 -20.43
CA THR A 449 -5.78 -8.41 -20.12
C THR A 449 -5.33 -8.65 -18.67
N GLY A 450 -5.64 -7.74 -17.76
CA GLY A 450 -5.52 -7.98 -16.33
C GLY A 450 -6.49 -9.06 -15.85
N VAL A 451 -6.29 -9.55 -14.62
CA VAL A 451 -7.18 -10.54 -14.01
C VAL A 451 -7.12 -10.41 -12.49
N ASP A 452 -8.29 -10.39 -11.86
CA ASP A 452 -8.44 -10.57 -10.43
C ASP A 452 -8.61 -12.06 -10.11
N GLN A 453 -7.60 -12.59 -9.43
CA GLN A 453 -7.58 -13.97 -8.94
C GLN A 453 -8.12 -14.04 -7.52
N ASP A 454 -8.64 -15.20 -7.12
CA ASP A 454 -8.94 -15.53 -5.72
C ASP A 454 -7.63 -15.68 -4.93
N ARG A 455 -6.99 -14.54 -4.67
CA ARG A 455 -5.71 -14.41 -3.99
C ARG A 455 -5.65 -13.06 -3.29
N TRP A 456 -4.98 -13.02 -2.15
CA TRP A 456 -4.72 -11.78 -1.45
C TRP A 456 -3.99 -10.79 -2.37
N SER A 457 -4.64 -9.65 -2.64
CA SER A 457 -4.22 -8.67 -3.65
C SER A 457 -4.44 -7.21 -3.24
N GLU A 458 -4.69 -6.97 -1.94
CA GLU A 458 -4.83 -5.65 -1.32
C GLU A 458 -3.62 -4.75 -1.64
N ARG A 459 -3.89 -3.54 -2.15
CA ARG A 459 -2.88 -2.55 -2.55
C ARG A 459 -3.45 -1.15 -2.54
N TRP A 460 -2.60 -0.13 -2.70
CA TRP A 460 -3.04 1.28 -2.68
C TRP A 460 -4.06 1.64 -3.78
N SER A 461 -4.13 0.88 -4.88
CA SER A 461 -5.08 1.11 -5.98
C SER A 461 -6.40 0.35 -5.83
N THR A 462 -6.46 -0.71 -5.03
CA THR A 462 -7.70 -1.48 -4.74
C THR A 462 -7.58 -2.13 -3.37
N TYR A 463 -8.55 -1.85 -2.49
CA TYR A 463 -8.49 -2.21 -1.08
C TYR A 463 -9.83 -2.68 -0.49
N PRO A 464 -10.34 -3.86 -0.90
CA PRO A 464 -11.63 -4.38 -0.45
C PRO A 464 -11.84 -4.43 1.07
N GLN A 465 -10.80 -4.72 1.87
CA GLN A 465 -10.93 -4.79 3.33
C GLN A 465 -11.46 -3.49 3.96
N ILE A 466 -11.13 -2.32 3.41
CA ILE A 466 -11.59 -1.02 3.95
C ILE A 466 -13.06 -0.77 3.62
N PHE A 467 -13.51 -1.07 2.39
CA PHE A 467 -14.91 -0.87 2.01
C PHE A 467 -15.84 -1.88 2.67
N THR A 468 -15.38 -3.11 2.90
CA THR A 468 -16.12 -4.12 3.67
C THR A 468 -16.23 -3.77 5.15
N ASP A 469 -15.23 -3.08 5.74
CA ASP A 469 -15.31 -2.48 7.09
C ASP A 469 -16.35 -1.34 7.19
N LYS A 470 -16.72 -0.74 6.05
CA LYS A 470 -17.79 0.26 5.92
C LYS A 470 -19.15 -0.35 5.59
N GLY A 471 -19.22 -1.68 5.50
CA GLY A 471 -20.46 -2.40 5.24
C GLY A 471 -20.82 -2.49 3.76
N ALA A 472 -19.88 -2.30 2.83
CA ALA A 472 -20.13 -2.50 1.41
C ALA A 472 -19.74 -3.92 0.95
N PHE A 473 -20.48 -4.45 -0.02
CA PHE A 473 -19.93 -5.44 -0.94
C PHE A 473 -18.87 -4.81 -1.82
N VAL A 474 -17.87 -5.59 -2.21
CA VAL A 474 -16.91 -5.18 -3.25
C VAL A 474 -16.88 -6.27 -4.32
N LEU A 475 -17.28 -5.93 -5.55
CA LEU A 475 -17.19 -6.83 -6.70
C LEU A 475 -15.97 -6.47 -7.54
N LYS A 476 -15.14 -7.48 -7.82
CA LYS A 476 -13.97 -7.40 -8.70
C LYS A 476 -14.20 -8.30 -9.91
N PRO A 477 -14.78 -7.79 -11.00
CA PRO A 477 -15.15 -8.59 -12.17
C PRO A 477 -13.95 -8.86 -13.09
N ASN A 478 -13.92 -10.04 -13.70
CA ASN A 478 -13.07 -10.39 -14.82
C ASN A 478 -13.93 -10.39 -16.09
N TYR A 479 -14.01 -9.24 -16.76
CA TYR A 479 -14.82 -8.98 -17.95
C TYR A 479 -14.20 -9.61 -19.21
N HIS A 480 -14.96 -9.71 -20.30
CA HIS A 480 -14.47 -10.07 -21.63
C HIS A 480 -13.20 -9.28 -21.98
N GLY A 481 -12.14 -9.96 -22.38
CA GLY A 481 -10.80 -9.37 -22.54
C GLY A 481 -9.86 -9.62 -21.36
N SER A 482 -10.35 -9.99 -20.17
CA SER A 482 -9.51 -10.36 -19.02
C SER A 482 -8.63 -11.59 -19.34
N GLY A 483 -7.39 -11.53 -18.87
CA GLY A 483 -6.44 -12.64 -18.99
C GLY A 483 -6.86 -13.90 -18.22
N ASN A 484 -6.05 -14.96 -18.32
CA ASN A 484 -6.30 -16.29 -17.76
C ASN A 484 -7.53 -17.07 -18.28
N HIS A 485 -8.21 -16.57 -19.30
CA HIS A 485 -9.30 -17.25 -20.00
C HIS A 485 -8.82 -17.78 -21.36
N SER A 486 -9.73 -18.35 -22.14
CA SER A 486 -9.43 -18.83 -23.49
C SER A 486 -8.99 -17.67 -24.38
N GLN A 487 -8.26 -17.96 -25.45
CA GLN A 487 -7.84 -16.93 -26.40
C GLN A 487 -9.02 -16.14 -26.96
N ALA A 488 -10.13 -16.81 -27.27
CA ALA A 488 -11.36 -16.17 -27.74
C ALA A 488 -11.90 -15.15 -26.74
N PHE A 489 -11.88 -15.46 -25.44
CA PHE A 489 -12.34 -14.54 -24.40
C PHE A 489 -11.38 -13.34 -24.23
N VAL A 490 -10.05 -13.58 -24.27
CA VAL A 490 -9.02 -12.53 -24.15
C VAL A 490 -9.06 -11.55 -25.34
N GLU A 491 -9.36 -12.04 -26.54
CA GLU A 491 -9.38 -11.24 -27.76
C GLU A 491 -10.76 -10.67 -28.10
N SER A 492 -11.79 -11.02 -27.34
CA SER A 492 -13.20 -10.74 -27.65
C SER A 492 -13.54 -9.26 -27.84
N ILE A 493 -12.75 -8.36 -27.25
CA ILE A 493 -12.96 -6.90 -27.26
C ILE A 493 -12.12 -6.17 -28.32
N LYS A 494 -11.38 -6.90 -29.15
CA LYS A 494 -10.56 -6.31 -30.21
C LYS A 494 -11.39 -5.85 -31.40
N ASN A 495 -10.72 -5.14 -32.32
CA ASN A 495 -11.27 -4.76 -33.62
C ASN A 495 -12.62 -4.03 -33.54
N GLY A 496 -12.66 -2.92 -32.80
CA GLY A 496 -13.83 -2.05 -32.66
C GLY A 496 -14.87 -2.52 -31.64
N LYS A 497 -14.56 -3.55 -30.84
CA LYS A 497 -15.46 -4.09 -29.80
C LYS A 497 -15.14 -3.63 -28.38
N TYR A 498 -14.13 -2.79 -28.20
CA TYR A 498 -13.79 -2.22 -26.89
C TYR A 498 -15.01 -1.57 -26.24
N TYR A 499 -15.19 -1.77 -24.94
CA TYR A 499 -16.40 -1.45 -24.16
C TYR A 499 -17.64 -2.31 -24.43
N SER A 500 -17.86 -2.78 -25.66
CA SER A 500 -19.15 -3.34 -26.08
C SER A 500 -19.55 -4.61 -25.33
N LEU A 501 -18.58 -5.43 -24.94
CA LEU A 501 -18.83 -6.66 -24.17
C LEU A 501 -18.61 -6.41 -22.68
N GLU A 502 -17.57 -5.66 -22.34
CA GLU A 502 -17.22 -5.34 -20.96
C GLU A 502 -18.36 -4.60 -20.25
N GLU A 503 -19.01 -3.64 -20.91
CA GLU A 503 -20.14 -2.91 -20.34
C GLU A 503 -21.27 -3.85 -19.91
N VAL A 504 -21.64 -4.80 -20.79
CA VAL A 504 -22.70 -5.78 -20.54
C VAL A 504 -22.31 -6.71 -19.39
N ASP A 505 -21.06 -7.15 -19.35
CA ASP A 505 -20.55 -8.00 -18.26
C ASP A 505 -20.63 -7.30 -16.90
N LEU A 506 -20.19 -6.05 -16.85
CA LEU A 506 -20.18 -5.25 -15.63
C LEU A 506 -21.62 -4.96 -15.16
N TYR A 507 -22.51 -4.58 -16.09
CA TYR A 507 -23.92 -4.36 -15.82
C TYR A 507 -24.61 -5.63 -15.29
N ASN A 508 -24.44 -6.76 -15.99
CA ASN A 508 -25.05 -8.03 -15.62
C ASN A 508 -24.51 -8.56 -14.28
N GLY A 509 -23.24 -8.31 -13.96
CA GLY A 509 -22.67 -8.65 -12.66
C GLY A 509 -23.35 -7.90 -11.51
N ILE A 510 -23.64 -6.60 -11.70
CA ILE A 510 -24.42 -5.82 -10.73
C ILE A 510 -25.86 -6.35 -10.62
N GLN A 511 -26.51 -6.62 -11.76
CA GLN A 511 -27.89 -7.13 -11.76
C GLN A 511 -28.00 -8.52 -11.12
N HIS A 512 -27.02 -9.38 -11.33
CA HIS A 512 -26.94 -10.68 -10.68
C HIS A 512 -26.98 -10.53 -9.15
N LEU A 513 -26.16 -9.64 -8.58
CA LEU A 513 -26.18 -9.35 -7.14
C LEU A 513 -27.50 -8.72 -6.67
N ASN A 514 -28.13 -7.87 -7.49
CA ASN A 514 -29.42 -7.26 -7.18
C ASN A 514 -30.54 -8.30 -7.13
N GLN A 515 -30.56 -9.23 -8.07
CA GLN A 515 -31.53 -10.33 -8.13
C GLN A 515 -31.38 -11.29 -6.94
N GLN A 516 -30.16 -11.51 -6.44
CA GLN A 516 -29.92 -12.26 -5.20
C GLN A 516 -30.31 -11.48 -3.93
N GLY A 517 -30.73 -10.21 -4.07
CA GLY A 517 -31.12 -9.37 -2.94
C GLY A 517 -29.96 -8.85 -2.10
N TYR A 518 -28.73 -8.87 -2.63
CA TYR A 518 -27.52 -8.49 -1.88
C TYR A 518 -27.30 -6.98 -1.85
N VAL A 519 -27.62 -6.27 -2.93
CA VAL A 519 -27.21 -4.88 -3.12
C VAL A 519 -28.36 -3.88 -3.04
N ASP A 520 -28.06 -2.73 -2.45
CA ASP A 520 -28.89 -1.52 -2.46
C ASP A 520 -28.52 -0.71 -3.71
N MET A 521 -29.40 -0.73 -4.72
CA MET A 521 -29.16 -0.09 -6.03
C MET A 521 -29.07 1.45 -5.95
N ASP A 522 -29.50 2.05 -4.83
CA ASP A 522 -29.32 3.48 -4.59
C ASP A 522 -27.94 3.80 -3.98
N LYS A 523 -27.11 2.79 -3.71
CA LYS A 523 -25.80 2.90 -3.08
C LYS A 523 -24.74 2.11 -3.84
N LEU A 524 -24.52 2.51 -5.08
CA LEU A 524 -23.47 1.96 -5.93
C LEU A 524 -22.32 2.97 -6.08
N GLY A 525 -21.10 2.52 -5.82
CA GLY A 525 -19.87 3.25 -6.14
C GLY A 525 -19.03 2.46 -7.13
N ILE A 526 -18.21 3.16 -7.91
CA ILE A 526 -17.33 2.55 -8.92
C ILE A 526 -15.91 3.11 -8.82
N MET A 527 -14.92 2.25 -8.99
CA MET A 527 -13.52 2.64 -8.97
C MET A 527 -12.66 1.73 -9.86
N GLY A 528 -11.51 2.24 -10.26
CA GLY A 528 -10.53 1.46 -11.02
C GLY A 528 -9.24 2.22 -11.26
N TRP A 529 -8.22 1.50 -11.72
CA TRP A 529 -6.94 2.07 -12.14
C TRP A 529 -6.56 1.56 -13.52
N SER A 530 -5.96 2.39 -14.40
CA SER A 530 -5.67 2.00 -15.80
C SER A 530 -6.96 1.65 -16.53
N ASN A 531 -7.03 0.53 -17.26
CA ASN A 531 -8.28 0.12 -17.93
C ASN A 531 -9.50 0.07 -17.00
N GLY A 532 -9.33 -0.22 -15.71
CA GLY A 532 -10.44 -0.16 -14.77
C GLY A 532 -11.03 1.25 -14.60
N ALA A 533 -10.21 2.30 -14.74
CA ALA A 533 -10.65 3.69 -14.73
C ALA A 533 -11.32 4.10 -16.05
N ILE A 534 -10.83 3.55 -17.17
CA ILE A 534 -11.42 3.70 -18.50
C ILE A 534 -12.85 3.12 -18.51
N LEU A 535 -13.01 1.87 -18.06
CA LEU A 535 -14.31 1.21 -17.92
C LEU A 535 -15.18 1.88 -16.84
N ALA A 536 -14.61 2.34 -15.72
CA ALA A 536 -15.38 3.08 -14.71
C ALA A 536 -15.99 4.36 -15.29
N THR A 537 -15.21 5.10 -16.08
CA THR A 537 -15.66 6.32 -16.76
C THR A 537 -16.76 5.99 -17.76
N TRP A 538 -16.57 4.96 -18.59
CA TRP A 538 -17.57 4.49 -19.54
C TRP A 538 -18.89 4.09 -18.86
N MET A 539 -18.83 3.31 -17.78
CA MET A 539 -20.04 2.93 -17.03
C MET A 539 -20.79 4.14 -16.45
N THR A 540 -20.09 5.19 -15.99
CA THR A 540 -20.76 6.42 -15.53
C THR A 540 -21.36 7.25 -16.67
N LEU A 541 -20.80 7.12 -17.88
CA LEU A 541 -21.32 7.76 -19.08
C LEU A 541 -22.62 7.08 -19.55
N GLN A 542 -22.61 5.75 -19.64
CA GLN A 542 -23.75 4.97 -20.13
C GLN A 542 -24.88 4.83 -19.11
N TYR A 543 -24.54 4.78 -17.82
CA TYR A 543 -25.51 4.65 -16.72
C TYR A 543 -25.44 5.83 -15.75
N PRO A 544 -25.79 7.06 -16.18
CA PRO A 544 -25.51 8.29 -15.44
C PRO A 544 -26.27 8.40 -14.11
N ASP A 545 -27.34 7.62 -13.89
CA ASP A 545 -28.09 7.56 -12.63
C ASP A 545 -27.65 6.46 -11.65
N MET A 546 -26.91 5.46 -12.15
CA MET A 546 -26.64 4.23 -11.41
C MET A 546 -25.64 4.47 -10.28
N PHE A 547 -24.52 5.13 -10.57
CA PHE A 547 -23.42 5.31 -9.62
C PHE A 547 -23.53 6.63 -8.86
N LYS A 548 -23.39 6.55 -7.54
CA LYS A 548 -23.43 7.71 -6.64
C LYS A 548 -22.05 8.31 -6.38
N VAL A 549 -20.99 7.58 -6.71
CA VAL A 549 -19.61 8.02 -6.60
C VAL A 549 -18.71 7.27 -7.58
N ALA A 550 -17.74 7.97 -8.18
CA ALA A 550 -16.74 7.39 -9.06
C ALA A 550 -15.31 7.81 -8.66
N ALA A 551 -14.36 6.88 -8.75
CA ALA A 551 -12.95 7.13 -8.52
C ALA A 551 -12.03 6.49 -9.60
N PRO A 552 -12.01 7.04 -10.81
CA PRO A 552 -11.10 6.64 -11.87
C PRO A 552 -9.68 7.19 -11.64
N GLY A 553 -8.66 6.33 -11.67
CA GLY A 553 -7.25 6.74 -11.66
C GLY A 553 -6.49 6.21 -12.87
N ALA A 554 -5.64 7.04 -13.49
CA ALA A 554 -4.90 6.63 -14.67
C ALA A 554 -5.80 6.11 -15.80
N GLY A 555 -6.86 6.83 -16.18
CA GLY A 555 -7.81 6.40 -17.21
C GLY A 555 -7.94 7.40 -18.35
N ASP A 556 -8.02 6.87 -19.57
CA ASP A 556 -8.22 7.61 -20.81
C ASP A 556 -9.66 8.07 -21.01
N VAL A 557 -9.80 9.26 -21.59
CA VAL A 557 -11.09 9.81 -22.06
C VAL A 557 -11.06 10.21 -23.53
N ASN A 558 -9.88 10.18 -24.17
CA ASN A 558 -9.66 10.56 -25.55
C ASN A 558 -8.64 9.61 -26.21
N TRP A 559 -9.14 8.62 -26.93
CA TRP A 559 -8.32 7.64 -27.65
C TRP A 559 -7.53 8.26 -28.81
N THR A 560 -8.03 9.33 -29.44
CA THR A 560 -7.29 9.99 -30.51
C THR A 560 -5.97 10.56 -30.02
N SER A 561 -5.94 11.14 -28.81
CA SER A 561 -4.70 11.59 -28.20
C SER A 561 -3.91 10.45 -27.55
N ASP A 562 -4.58 9.39 -27.04
CA ASP A 562 -3.89 8.24 -26.45
C ASP A 562 -2.94 7.56 -27.44
N TYR A 563 -3.40 7.30 -28.67
CA TYR A 563 -2.60 6.69 -29.75
C TYR A 563 -1.18 7.25 -29.86
N GLY A 564 -1.05 8.59 -29.79
CA GLY A 564 0.22 9.29 -29.96
C GLY A 564 0.94 9.67 -28.66
N THR A 565 0.29 9.56 -27.49
CA THR A 565 0.86 10.03 -26.21
C THR A 565 1.15 8.91 -25.22
N CYS A 566 0.45 7.78 -25.33
CA CYS A 566 0.73 6.56 -24.59
C CYS A 566 1.95 5.85 -25.15
N ARG A 567 2.86 5.41 -24.27
CA ARG A 567 4.11 4.71 -24.64
C ARG A 567 3.91 3.37 -25.36
N PHE A 568 2.69 2.88 -25.41
CA PHE A 568 2.28 1.66 -26.13
C PHE A 568 0.98 1.90 -26.93
N GLY A 569 0.56 3.16 -27.14
CA GLY A 569 -0.72 3.50 -27.77
C GLY A 569 -0.83 2.97 -29.19
N VAL A 570 0.24 3.08 -30.00
CA VAL A 570 0.24 2.59 -31.40
C VAL A 570 -0.06 1.10 -31.49
N THR A 571 0.55 0.25 -30.65
CA THR A 571 0.27 -1.19 -30.62
C THR A 571 -1.10 -1.49 -30.03
N PHE A 572 -1.39 -0.92 -28.87
CA PHE A 572 -2.61 -1.15 -28.12
C PHE A 572 -3.85 -0.71 -28.91
N ASP A 573 -3.91 0.54 -29.34
CA ASP A 573 -5.09 1.10 -29.99
C ASP A 573 -5.37 0.45 -31.34
N GLN A 574 -4.34 0.12 -32.13
CA GLN A 574 -4.55 -0.61 -33.37
C GLN A 574 -5.13 -2.01 -33.11
N SER A 575 -4.64 -2.74 -32.11
CA SER A 575 -5.21 -4.03 -31.72
C SER A 575 -6.69 -3.94 -31.34
N TYR A 576 -7.07 -2.92 -30.55
CA TYR A 576 -8.43 -2.81 -30.06
C TYR A 576 -9.40 -2.10 -31.01
N PHE A 577 -8.93 -1.23 -31.89
CA PHE A 577 -9.75 -0.46 -32.84
C PHE A 577 -9.56 -0.88 -34.30
N GLY A 578 -8.74 -1.90 -34.58
CA GLY A 578 -8.59 -2.47 -35.92
C GLY A 578 -7.88 -1.55 -36.93
N GLY A 579 -7.00 -0.67 -36.45
CA GLY A 579 -6.24 0.26 -37.30
C GLY A 579 -5.91 1.58 -36.60
N ALA A 580 -5.12 2.42 -37.25
CA ALA A 580 -4.72 3.73 -36.77
C ALA A 580 -5.87 4.77 -36.88
N PRO A 581 -5.77 5.95 -36.24
CA PRO A 581 -6.83 6.96 -36.25
C PRO A 581 -7.23 7.47 -37.65
N TRP A 582 -6.30 7.45 -38.61
CA TRP A 582 -6.52 7.90 -39.99
C TRP A 582 -6.91 6.78 -40.97
N ASP A 583 -6.91 5.53 -40.52
CA ASP A 583 -7.27 4.41 -41.39
C ASP A 583 -8.79 4.40 -41.65
N ASP A 584 -9.18 4.04 -42.86
CA ASP A 584 -10.58 3.79 -43.18
C ASP A 584 -10.96 2.38 -42.71
N THR A 585 -11.74 2.30 -41.63
CA THR A 585 -12.23 1.02 -41.10
C THR A 585 -13.68 0.69 -41.51
N ASN A 586 -14.49 1.68 -41.89
CA ASN A 586 -15.94 1.54 -42.12
C ASN A 586 -16.49 2.41 -43.26
N GLY A 587 -15.70 2.67 -44.31
CA GLY A 587 -16.05 3.55 -45.43
C GLY A 587 -15.98 5.05 -45.09
N LYS A 588 -15.16 5.42 -44.09
CA LYS A 588 -14.95 6.79 -43.61
C LYS A 588 -13.49 7.19 -43.80
N HIS A 589 -13.21 8.47 -44.01
CA HIS A 589 -11.84 8.99 -44.15
C HIS A 589 -11.00 8.96 -42.84
N TYR A 590 -11.48 8.29 -41.78
CA TYR A 590 -10.82 8.13 -40.49
C TYR A 590 -11.43 6.94 -39.75
N ASN A 591 -10.71 6.41 -38.76
CA ASN A 591 -11.19 5.30 -37.94
C ASN A 591 -12.14 5.84 -36.87
N GLU A 592 -13.44 5.62 -37.07
CA GLU A 592 -14.48 6.21 -36.23
C GLU A 592 -14.48 5.71 -34.77
N TRP A 593 -13.87 4.57 -34.50
CA TRP A 593 -13.82 3.97 -33.17
C TRP A 593 -13.12 4.91 -32.18
N TYR A 594 -12.07 5.62 -32.60
CA TYR A 594 -11.35 6.57 -31.76
C TYR A 594 -12.21 7.75 -31.29
N ILE A 595 -13.24 8.14 -32.05
CA ILE A 595 -14.18 9.20 -31.65
C ILE A 595 -15.34 8.61 -30.86
N LYS A 596 -15.95 7.53 -31.38
CA LYS A 596 -17.12 6.89 -30.77
C LYS A 596 -16.85 6.43 -29.35
N TYR A 597 -15.68 5.87 -29.11
CA TYR A 597 -15.30 5.28 -27.83
C TYR A 597 -14.55 6.24 -26.91
N SER A 598 -14.40 7.51 -27.26
CA SER A 598 -13.78 8.53 -26.42
C SER A 598 -14.83 9.24 -25.56
N PRO A 599 -14.88 8.99 -24.23
CA PRO A 599 -15.84 9.63 -23.33
C PRO A 599 -15.89 11.16 -23.41
N ILE A 600 -14.80 11.83 -23.80
CA ILE A 600 -14.73 13.29 -23.88
C ILE A 600 -15.81 13.90 -24.79
N PHE A 601 -16.25 13.18 -25.83
CA PHE A 601 -17.26 13.67 -26.78
C PHE A 601 -18.70 13.57 -26.28
N GLU A 602 -18.94 12.88 -25.16
CA GLU A 602 -20.26 12.74 -24.54
C GLU A 602 -20.25 13.04 -23.03
N ILE A 603 -19.18 13.68 -22.56
CA ILE A 603 -18.89 13.89 -21.14
C ILE A 603 -20.01 14.64 -20.40
N GLU A 604 -20.85 15.39 -21.12
CA GLU A 604 -22.01 16.08 -20.57
C GLU A 604 -23.08 15.14 -20.01
N LYS A 605 -23.09 13.86 -20.37
CA LYS A 605 -24.02 12.87 -19.81
C LYS A 605 -23.66 12.51 -18.36
N ILE A 606 -22.39 12.60 -17.97
CA ILE A 606 -21.92 12.19 -16.64
C ILE A 606 -22.44 13.16 -15.57
N LYS A 607 -23.12 12.60 -14.56
CA LYS A 607 -23.62 13.32 -13.37
C LYS A 607 -23.22 12.66 -12.04
N THR A 608 -22.23 11.77 -12.08
CA THR A 608 -21.69 11.11 -10.91
C THR A 608 -20.59 11.95 -10.26
N PRO A 609 -20.62 12.20 -8.94
CA PRO A 609 -19.51 12.82 -8.22
C PRO A 609 -18.19 12.04 -8.42
N THR A 610 -17.18 12.69 -9.00
CA THR A 610 -16.00 11.99 -9.52
C THR A 610 -14.69 12.52 -8.94
N ILE A 611 -13.81 11.62 -8.49
CA ILE A 611 -12.44 11.95 -8.06
C ILE A 611 -11.40 11.27 -8.97
N ILE A 612 -10.56 12.07 -9.61
CA ILE A 612 -9.62 11.66 -10.67
C ILE A 612 -8.20 11.64 -10.11
N PHE A 613 -7.38 10.65 -10.49
CA PHE A 613 -6.00 10.50 -10.02
C PHE A 613 -4.97 10.28 -11.16
N HIS A 614 -3.85 11.01 -11.17
CA HIS A 614 -2.73 10.78 -12.11
C HIS A 614 -1.34 10.93 -11.50
N GLY A 615 -0.35 10.20 -12.00
CA GLY A 615 1.07 10.54 -11.81
C GLY A 615 1.53 11.57 -12.85
N SER A 616 2.43 12.50 -12.51
CA SER A 616 2.92 13.47 -13.50
C SER A 616 3.84 12.86 -14.56
N GLU A 617 4.49 11.73 -14.24
CA GLU A 617 5.41 10.99 -15.12
C GLU A 617 4.76 9.71 -15.65
N ASP A 618 3.43 9.65 -15.64
CA ASP A 618 2.71 8.56 -16.24
C ASP A 618 2.86 8.62 -17.76
N ARG A 619 3.43 7.56 -18.33
CA ARG A 619 3.58 7.38 -19.79
C ARG A 619 2.72 6.22 -20.31
N SER A 620 2.02 5.51 -19.42
CA SER A 620 1.07 4.45 -19.82
C SER A 620 -0.32 5.02 -20.01
N VAL A 621 -0.69 6.03 -19.20
CA VAL A 621 -1.85 6.89 -19.41
C VAL A 621 -1.41 8.32 -19.07
N PRO A 622 -1.07 9.16 -20.06
CA PRO A 622 -0.55 10.48 -19.81
C PRO A 622 -1.49 11.34 -18.96
N ARG A 623 -0.90 12.11 -18.04
CA ARG A 623 -1.65 12.95 -17.09
C ARG A 623 -2.70 13.85 -17.77
N ASP A 624 -2.42 14.28 -19.00
CA ASP A 624 -3.27 15.19 -19.77
C ASP A 624 -4.65 14.61 -20.07
N GLN A 625 -4.80 13.28 -20.17
CA GLN A 625 -6.11 12.61 -20.18
C GLN A 625 -6.97 12.97 -18.96
N GLY A 626 -6.34 13.11 -17.79
CA GLY A 626 -7.04 13.49 -16.56
C GLY A 626 -7.37 14.98 -16.51
N TRP A 627 -6.59 15.82 -17.19
CA TRP A 627 -6.93 17.22 -17.38
C TRP A 627 -8.12 17.39 -18.31
N GLU A 628 -8.16 16.64 -19.42
CA GLU A 628 -9.31 16.58 -20.33
C GLU A 628 -10.56 16.16 -19.55
N TYR A 629 -10.48 15.09 -18.77
CA TYR A 629 -11.61 14.60 -17.98
C TYR A 629 -12.07 15.60 -16.91
N TYR A 630 -11.14 16.13 -16.11
CA TYR A 630 -11.46 17.11 -15.06
C TYR A 630 -12.10 18.36 -15.63
N ARG A 631 -11.51 18.94 -16.69
CA ARG A 631 -12.02 20.16 -17.29
C ARG A 631 -13.37 19.92 -17.96
N GLY A 632 -13.56 18.79 -18.65
CA GLY A 632 -14.85 18.43 -19.23
C GLY A 632 -15.95 18.39 -18.16
N LEU A 633 -15.76 17.60 -17.09
CA LEU A 633 -16.74 17.53 -15.99
C LEU A 633 -16.94 18.87 -15.27
N GLN A 634 -15.85 19.61 -15.06
CA GLN A 634 -15.92 20.93 -14.41
C GLN A 634 -16.77 21.92 -15.21
N GLN A 635 -16.61 21.95 -16.54
CA GLN A 635 -17.37 22.85 -17.41
C GLN A 635 -18.83 22.40 -17.58
N VAL A 636 -19.08 21.09 -17.59
CA VAL A 636 -20.45 20.52 -17.60
C VAL A 636 -21.19 20.88 -16.30
N GLY A 637 -20.50 20.85 -15.16
CA GLY A 637 -21.03 21.37 -13.89
C GLY A 637 -22.19 20.58 -13.26
N LYS A 638 -22.49 19.37 -13.75
CA LYS A 638 -23.61 18.55 -13.25
C LYS A 638 -23.34 17.84 -11.92
N ALA A 639 -22.08 17.65 -11.55
CA ALA A 639 -21.68 16.98 -10.31
C ALA A 639 -20.32 17.49 -9.81
N PRO A 640 -20.02 17.36 -8.50
CA PRO A 640 -18.71 17.68 -7.96
C PRO A 640 -17.61 16.83 -8.61
N VAL A 641 -16.51 17.48 -9.00
CA VAL A 641 -15.33 16.81 -9.53
C VAL A 641 -14.06 17.29 -8.81
N LYS A 642 -13.15 16.37 -8.51
CA LYS A 642 -11.84 16.67 -7.92
C LYS A 642 -10.73 15.96 -8.71
N PHE A 643 -9.65 16.65 -9.03
CA PHE A 643 -8.49 16.05 -9.69
C PHE A 643 -7.24 16.16 -8.81
N LEU A 644 -6.61 15.01 -8.57
CA LEU A 644 -5.33 14.91 -7.89
C LEU A 644 -4.29 14.38 -8.85
N TRP A 645 -3.19 15.13 -8.99
CA TRP A 645 -2.01 14.66 -9.69
C TRP A 645 -0.82 14.61 -8.74
N PHE A 646 0.04 13.60 -8.93
CA PHE A 646 1.13 13.25 -8.01
C PHE A 646 2.48 13.54 -8.67
N PRO A 647 3.17 14.63 -8.29
CA PRO A 647 4.42 15.03 -8.94
C PRO A 647 5.53 13.97 -8.85
N GLY A 648 6.23 13.77 -9.95
CA GLY A 648 7.33 12.82 -10.11
C GLY A 648 6.90 11.35 -9.98
N GLN A 649 5.60 11.04 -10.02
CA GLN A 649 5.12 9.66 -9.94
C GLN A 649 4.82 9.08 -11.33
N PRO A 650 5.25 7.84 -11.60
CA PRO A 650 4.87 7.13 -12.81
C PRO A 650 3.46 6.53 -12.67
N HIS A 651 3.04 5.74 -13.67
CA HIS A 651 1.75 5.03 -13.70
C HIS A 651 1.39 4.31 -12.40
N GLY A 652 2.35 3.64 -11.77
CA GLY A 652 2.20 3.10 -10.42
C GLY A 652 2.83 4.04 -9.39
N LEU A 653 2.03 4.62 -8.49
CA LEU A 653 2.55 5.49 -7.43
C LEU A 653 3.60 4.75 -6.59
N ARG A 654 4.76 5.37 -6.36
CA ARG A 654 5.90 4.76 -5.64
C ARG A 654 6.12 5.32 -4.23
N LYS A 655 5.82 6.62 -4.02
CA LYS A 655 5.96 7.29 -2.71
C LYS A 655 4.90 6.83 -1.73
N ILE A 656 5.29 6.68 -0.46
CA ILE A 656 4.39 6.25 0.62
C ILE A 656 3.30 7.31 0.84
N THR A 657 3.71 8.58 0.94
CA THR A 657 2.80 9.71 1.17
C THR A 657 1.79 9.86 0.04
N HIS A 658 2.19 9.64 -1.21
CA HIS A 658 1.29 9.74 -2.37
C HIS A 658 0.29 8.58 -2.40
N GLN A 659 0.73 7.35 -2.14
CA GLN A 659 -0.18 6.20 -1.99
C GLN A 659 -1.21 6.45 -0.87
N LEU A 660 -0.76 6.91 0.30
CA LEU A 660 -1.66 7.22 1.42
C LEU A 660 -2.60 8.40 1.10
N ARG A 661 -2.12 9.45 0.43
CA ARG A 661 -2.96 10.59 0.06
C ARG A 661 -4.04 10.19 -0.94
N LYS A 662 -3.71 9.37 -1.94
CA LYS A 662 -4.69 8.79 -2.88
C LYS A 662 -5.77 8.04 -2.10
N MET A 663 -5.37 7.07 -1.26
CA MET A 663 -6.31 6.24 -0.53
C MET A 663 -7.21 7.07 0.38
N LYS A 664 -6.63 8.03 1.12
CA LYS A 664 -7.39 8.92 2.01
C LYS A 664 -8.44 9.72 1.23
N GLU A 665 -8.05 10.37 0.15
CA GLU A 665 -8.95 11.24 -0.62
C GLU A 665 -10.07 10.45 -1.30
N GLU A 666 -9.75 9.26 -1.81
CA GLU A 666 -10.74 8.35 -2.38
C GLU A 666 -11.70 7.84 -1.29
N ILE A 667 -11.20 7.36 -0.16
CA ILE A 667 -12.05 6.90 0.96
C ILE A 667 -12.96 8.03 1.45
N ASP A 668 -12.41 9.23 1.65
CA ASP A 668 -13.18 10.41 2.06
C ASP A 668 -14.27 10.76 1.03
N TRP A 669 -13.98 10.61 -0.28
CA TRP A 669 -14.95 10.85 -1.36
C TRP A 669 -16.11 9.85 -1.32
N PHE A 670 -15.81 8.56 -1.14
CA PHE A 670 -16.83 7.53 -0.92
C PHE A 670 -17.62 7.76 0.37
N GLU A 671 -16.97 8.19 1.46
CA GLU A 671 -17.67 8.53 2.71
C GLU A 671 -18.66 9.68 2.54
N THR A 672 -18.33 10.70 1.72
CA THR A 672 -19.23 11.81 1.43
C THR A 672 -20.41 11.37 0.57
N TYR A 673 -20.17 10.72 -0.57
CA TYR A 673 -21.20 10.54 -1.59
C TYR A 673 -21.91 9.18 -1.55
N LEU A 674 -21.25 8.12 -1.08
CA LEU A 674 -21.84 6.77 -1.01
C LEU A 674 -22.36 6.45 0.39
N PHE A 675 -21.50 6.57 1.40
CA PHE A 675 -21.84 6.18 2.77
C PHE A 675 -22.57 7.29 3.54
N LYS A 676 -22.38 8.56 3.12
CA LYS A 676 -22.93 9.75 3.79
C LYS A 676 -22.54 9.85 5.27
N ASP A 677 -21.33 9.38 5.60
CA ASP A 677 -20.78 9.33 6.96
C ASP A 677 -19.96 10.57 7.32
N LYS A 678 -19.51 11.34 6.32
CA LYS A 678 -18.64 12.50 6.55
C LYS A 678 -19.45 13.72 6.94
N LYS A 679 -19.23 14.22 8.16
CA LYS A 679 -19.71 15.55 8.57
C LYS A 679 -18.88 16.62 7.86
N GLU A 680 -19.52 17.69 7.40
CA GLU A 680 -18.81 18.88 6.93
C GLU A 680 -17.96 19.43 8.08
N GLU A 681 -16.64 19.27 7.96
CA GLU A 681 -15.70 19.93 8.86
C GLU A 681 -15.44 21.34 8.34
N ASN A 682 -15.51 22.33 9.22
CA ASN A 682 -15.12 23.69 8.88
C ASN A 682 -13.60 23.70 8.62
N GLU A 683 -13.19 23.77 7.35
CA GLU A 683 -11.78 23.71 6.95
C GLU A 683 -10.96 24.89 7.50
N ALA A 684 -11.59 26.03 7.81
CA ALA A 684 -10.94 27.15 8.47
C ALA A 684 -10.72 26.90 9.98
N PHE A 685 -11.41 25.93 10.57
CA PHE A 685 -11.34 25.65 11.99
C PHE A 685 -10.28 24.58 12.32
N LYS A 686 -9.07 25.05 12.64
CA LYS A 686 -8.01 24.18 13.18
C LYS A 686 -8.37 23.71 14.60
N LYS A 687 -8.53 22.39 14.79
CA LYS A 687 -9.02 21.74 16.04
C LYS A 687 -8.18 21.99 17.30
N ASP A 688 -6.93 22.41 17.15
CA ASP A 688 -5.98 22.76 18.21
C ASP A 688 -5.59 24.26 18.19
N SER A 689 -6.37 25.10 17.49
CA SER A 689 -6.18 26.55 17.51
C SER A 689 -6.56 27.18 18.86
N PRO A 690 -6.10 28.42 19.16
CA PRO A 690 -6.60 29.18 20.30
C PRO A 690 -8.12 29.28 20.34
N LEU A 691 -8.79 29.44 19.19
CA LEU A 691 -10.25 29.44 19.10
C LEU A 691 -10.85 28.08 19.51
N ALA A 692 -10.23 26.97 19.11
CA ALA A 692 -10.67 25.65 19.54
C ALA A 692 -10.49 25.43 21.04
N SER A 693 -9.41 25.95 21.62
CA SER A 693 -9.17 25.94 23.06
C SER A 693 -10.27 26.72 23.80
N LEU A 694 -10.63 27.91 23.32
CA LEU A 694 -11.69 28.73 23.91
C LEU A 694 -13.08 28.07 23.78
N LEU A 695 -13.43 27.55 22.60
CA LEU A 695 -14.71 26.85 22.39
C LEU A 695 -14.80 25.56 23.24
N SER A 696 -13.68 24.89 23.48
CA SER A 696 -13.60 23.73 24.37
C SER A 696 -13.76 24.14 25.84
N LEU A 697 -13.14 25.26 26.26
CA LEU A 697 -13.26 25.80 27.61
C LEU A 697 -14.70 26.26 27.88
N GLN A 698 -15.36 26.90 26.92
CA GLN A 698 -16.74 27.39 27.02
C GLN A 698 -17.75 26.28 27.33
N LYS A 699 -17.50 25.04 26.89
CA LYS A 699 -18.34 23.89 27.24
C LYS A 699 -18.34 23.57 28.74
N ASN A 700 -17.30 24.01 29.45
CA ASN A 700 -17.12 23.85 30.89
C ASN A 700 -17.45 25.15 31.64
N MET A 701 -18.23 26.06 31.05
CA MET A 701 -18.68 27.30 31.69
C MET A 701 -20.20 27.25 31.93
N SER A 702 -20.65 27.77 33.07
CA SER A 702 -22.06 27.99 33.36
C SER A 702 -22.67 29.03 32.42
N GLY A 703 -24.00 29.13 32.39
CA GLY A 703 -24.72 30.15 31.60
C GLY A 703 -24.32 31.60 31.94
N ASP A 704 -23.80 31.82 33.15
CA ASP A 704 -23.32 33.13 33.63
C ASP A 704 -21.81 33.35 33.37
N GLY A 705 -21.16 32.44 32.64
CA GLY A 705 -19.75 32.56 32.28
C GLY A 705 -18.77 32.17 33.38
N LEU A 706 -19.18 31.36 34.36
CA LEU A 706 -18.30 30.85 35.42
C LEU A 706 -17.75 29.47 35.06
N LEU A 707 -16.45 29.24 35.23
CA LEU A 707 -15.83 27.93 35.01
C LEU A 707 -16.36 26.92 36.02
N GLY A 708 -16.85 25.80 35.51
CA GLY A 708 -17.49 24.76 36.30
C GLY A 708 -18.79 24.26 35.68
N THR A 709 -19.37 23.27 36.33
CA THR A 709 -20.69 22.72 35.99
C THR A 709 -21.66 23.10 37.09
N MET A 710 -22.88 23.52 36.73
CA MET A 710 -23.94 23.73 37.72
C MET A 710 -24.60 22.39 38.03
N GLU A 711 -24.52 21.95 39.29
CA GLU A 711 -25.15 20.72 39.78
C GLU A 711 -25.85 21.00 41.11
N ASN A 712 -27.14 20.65 41.22
CA ASN A 712 -27.96 20.94 42.42
C ASN A 712 -27.92 22.41 42.89
N GLY A 713 -27.84 23.36 41.94
CA GLY A 713 -27.76 24.80 42.24
C GLY A 713 -26.39 25.28 42.73
N VAL A 714 -25.37 24.42 42.72
CA VAL A 714 -23.99 24.72 43.14
C VAL A 714 -23.06 24.68 41.93
N LEU A 715 -22.17 25.67 41.82
CA LEU A 715 -21.11 25.65 40.83
C LEU A 715 -19.98 24.74 41.30
N ILE A 716 -19.78 23.61 40.63
CA ILE A 716 -18.76 22.62 40.97
C ILE A 716 -17.65 22.55 39.89
N PRO A 717 -16.45 22.04 40.22
CA PRO A 717 -15.40 21.82 39.23
C PRO A 717 -15.82 20.84 38.14
N SER A 718 -15.62 21.22 36.87
CA SER A 718 -15.84 20.33 35.73
C SER A 718 -14.73 19.27 35.69
N VAL A 719 -15.09 17.98 35.63
CA VAL A 719 -14.14 16.86 35.64
C VAL A 719 -14.16 16.04 34.34
N VAL A 720 -13.05 15.40 33.99
CA VAL A 720 -12.92 14.51 32.83
C VAL A 720 -12.35 13.15 33.23
N ALA A 721 -12.98 12.07 32.77
CA ALA A 721 -12.57 10.70 33.10
C ALA A 721 -11.17 10.39 32.55
N THR A 722 -10.29 9.87 33.41
CA THR A 722 -8.91 9.57 33.02
C THR A 722 -8.74 8.21 32.36
N ALA A 723 -9.76 7.34 32.37
CA ALA A 723 -9.93 6.11 31.58
C ALA A 723 -11.36 5.59 31.78
N LYS A 724 -11.76 4.53 31.06
CA LYS A 724 -13.00 3.81 31.32
C LYS A 724 -12.93 3.18 32.71
N ASP A 725 -13.97 3.34 33.53
CA ASP A 725 -14.07 2.84 34.91
C ASP A 725 -12.90 3.31 35.81
N SER A 726 -12.55 4.60 35.72
CA SER A 726 -11.42 5.21 36.42
C SER A 726 -11.77 6.59 36.98
N ILE A 727 -10.90 7.14 37.83
CA ILE A 727 -11.03 8.46 38.43
C ILE A 727 -11.18 9.55 37.36
N SER A 728 -11.86 10.63 37.72
CA SER A 728 -11.97 11.84 36.91
C SER A 728 -11.13 12.97 37.50
N ILE A 729 -10.40 13.69 36.64
CA ILE A 729 -9.57 14.82 37.04
C ILE A 729 -10.30 16.13 36.73
N GLY A 730 -10.20 17.12 37.62
CA GLY A 730 -10.64 18.49 37.35
C GLY A 730 -10.01 19.03 36.06
N THR A 731 -10.83 19.61 35.19
CA THR A 731 -10.36 20.19 33.92
C THR A 731 -9.54 21.46 34.13
N HIS A 732 -9.71 22.15 35.25
CA HIS A 732 -8.93 23.32 35.70
C HIS A 732 -8.80 23.27 37.24
N GLU A 733 -8.00 24.16 37.83
CA GLU A 733 -7.90 24.36 39.28
C GLU A 733 -9.20 24.94 39.85
N VAL A 734 -9.49 24.69 41.13
CA VAL A 734 -10.70 25.22 41.78
C VAL A 734 -10.69 26.74 41.71
N SER A 735 -11.76 27.32 41.16
CA SER A 735 -11.85 28.77 40.98
C SER A 735 -12.32 29.49 42.25
N ILE A 736 -12.09 30.80 42.32
CA ILE A 736 -12.59 31.67 43.38
C ILE A 736 -14.12 31.52 43.53
N ALA A 737 -14.88 31.52 42.43
CA ALA A 737 -16.33 31.33 42.47
C ALA A 737 -16.76 29.96 43.02
N GLN A 738 -16.05 28.90 42.64
CA GLN A 738 -16.33 27.54 43.14
C GLN A 738 -16.04 27.44 44.64
N TYR A 739 -14.91 27.97 45.10
CA TYR A 739 -14.57 27.97 46.52
C TYR A 739 -15.54 28.84 47.34
N HIS A 740 -15.99 29.98 46.82
CA HIS A 740 -16.95 30.81 47.52
C HIS A 740 -18.39 30.28 47.51
N ALA A 741 -18.72 29.35 46.60
CA ALA A 741 -19.96 28.56 46.71
C ALA A 741 -19.98 27.70 47.99
N TYR A 742 -18.81 27.30 48.51
CA TYR A 742 -18.67 26.65 49.81
C TYR A 742 -18.75 27.64 50.97
N THR A 743 -17.98 28.75 50.90
CA THR A 743 -17.90 29.67 52.06
C THR A 743 -19.09 30.61 52.20
N GLY A 744 -19.93 30.75 51.16
CA GLY A 744 -21.04 31.71 51.12
C GLY A 744 -20.61 33.18 51.11
N LYS A 745 -19.38 33.48 50.68
CA LYS A 745 -18.84 34.85 50.63
C LYS A 745 -19.02 35.44 49.23
N ASP A 746 -19.18 36.76 49.15
CA ASP A 746 -19.16 37.46 47.87
C ASP A 746 -17.77 37.44 47.23
N TYR A 747 -17.73 37.54 45.90
CA TYR A 747 -16.51 37.56 45.11
C TYR A 747 -16.61 38.55 43.94
N ASP A 748 -15.45 39.05 43.49
CA ASP A 748 -15.36 39.90 42.31
C ASP A 748 -15.60 39.07 41.04
N ARG A 749 -16.63 39.44 40.26
CA ARG A 749 -16.98 38.78 39.01
C ARG A 749 -15.85 38.80 37.97
N LEU A 750 -14.98 39.81 37.98
CA LEU A 750 -13.85 39.89 37.04
C LEU A 750 -12.79 38.82 37.30
N HIS A 751 -12.66 38.37 38.55
CA HIS A 751 -11.66 37.40 38.99
C HIS A 751 -12.27 36.04 39.38
N ALA A 752 -13.59 35.88 39.22
CA ALA A 752 -14.35 34.70 39.62
C ALA A 752 -13.80 33.38 39.06
N ASN A 753 -13.17 33.43 37.87
CA ASN A 753 -12.60 32.29 37.16
C ASN A 753 -11.09 32.10 37.41
N MET A 754 -10.45 32.94 38.22
CA MET A 754 -9.06 32.70 38.65
C MET A 754 -9.03 31.54 39.65
N PRO A 755 -7.95 30.75 39.69
CA PRO A 755 -7.74 29.76 40.75
C PRO A 755 -7.75 30.42 42.13
N VAL A 756 -8.39 29.77 43.10
CA VAL A 756 -8.24 30.15 44.50
C VAL A 756 -6.85 29.72 44.99
N THR A 757 -6.13 30.62 45.67
CA THR A 757 -4.77 30.37 46.19
C THR A 757 -4.64 30.76 47.65
N GLY A 758 -3.52 30.39 48.29
CA GLY A 758 -3.21 30.80 49.66
C GLY A 758 -4.05 30.12 50.75
N LEU A 759 -4.71 29.01 50.43
CA LEU A 759 -5.57 28.29 51.36
C LEU A 759 -4.77 27.42 52.33
N SER A 760 -5.25 27.30 53.57
CA SER A 760 -4.70 26.36 54.54
C SER A 760 -5.13 24.91 54.22
N LYS A 761 -4.46 23.93 54.83
CA LYS A 761 -4.87 22.52 54.72
C LYS A 761 -6.33 22.32 55.16
N ALA A 762 -6.74 22.97 56.25
CA ALA A 762 -8.10 22.87 56.79
C ALA A 762 -9.15 23.46 55.84
N ASP A 763 -8.83 24.56 55.15
CA ASP A 763 -9.72 25.19 54.15
C ASP A 763 -9.97 24.24 52.97
N ILE A 764 -8.91 23.61 52.45
CA ILE A 764 -8.98 22.68 51.33
C ILE A 764 -9.77 21.42 51.71
N GLU A 765 -9.46 20.82 52.87
CA GLU A 765 -10.15 19.63 53.37
C GLU A 765 -11.63 19.92 53.65
N GLY A 766 -11.95 21.11 54.18
CA GLY A 766 -13.33 21.57 54.38
C GLY A 766 -14.11 21.68 53.08
N TYR A 767 -13.53 22.33 52.06
CA TYR A 767 -14.14 22.43 50.73
C TYR A 767 -14.38 21.06 50.09
N LEU A 768 -13.39 20.17 50.13
CA LEU A 768 -13.49 18.84 49.52
C LEU A 768 -14.54 17.96 50.22
N SER A 769 -14.62 18.05 51.56
CA SER A 769 -15.62 17.33 52.35
C SER A 769 -17.02 17.84 52.02
N TRP A 770 -17.22 19.16 52.01
CA TRP A 770 -18.48 19.79 51.60
C TRP A 770 -18.90 19.41 50.18
N LEU A 771 -17.97 19.45 49.23
CA LEU A 771 -18.24 19.10 47.83
C LEU A 771 -18.64 17.62 47.71
N SER A 772 -17.98 16.75 48.47
CA SER A 772 -18.28 15.31 48.47
C SER A 772 -19.66 15.01 49.02
N GLU A 773 -20.02 15.63 50.14
CA GLU A 773 -21.34 15.50 50.77
C GLU A 773 -22.43 16.04 49.84
N LYS A 774 -22.23 17.22 49.25
CA LYS A 774 -23.23 17.88 48.41
C LYS A 774 -23.53 17.10 47.13
N MET A 775 -22.53 16.41 46.58
CA MET A 775 -22.62 15.71 45.29
C MET A 775 -22.82 14.20 45.42
N GLY A 776 -22.77 13.64 46.63
CA GLY A 776 -22.88 12.20 46.86
C GLY A 776 -21.77 11.37 46.20
N ALA A 777 -20.58 11.95 46.03
CA ALA A 777 -19.41 11.32 45.40
C ALA A 777 -18.12 11.77 46.08
N THR A 778 -17.07 10.95 46.07
CA THR A 778 -15.80 11.31 46.72
C THR A 778 -15.01 12.30 45.86
N TYR A 779 -14.77 13.50 46.39
CA TYR A 779 -13.84 14.48 45.85
C TYR A 779 -12.63 14.63 46.77
N ARG A 780 -11.42 14.51 46.20
CA ARG A 780 -10.17 14.61 46.94
C ARG A 780 -9.08 15.34 46.16
N LEU A 781 -7.95 15.60 46.83
CA LEU A 781 -6.72 15.99 46.14
C LEU A 781 -6.14 14.82 45.32
N PRO A 782 -5.36 15.10 44.27
CA PRO A 782 -4.50 14.10 43.64
C PRO A 782 -3.57 13.46 44.66
N ASN A 783 -3.26 12.18 44.50
CA ASN A 783 -2.18 11.55 45.27
C ASN A 783 -0.80 11.77 44.60
N ALA A 784 0.27 11.42 45.30
CA ALA A 784 1.64 11.60 44.81
C ALA A 784 1.92 10.95 43.45
N SER A 785 1.32 9.78 43.17
CA SER A 785 1.49 9.05 41.91
C SER A 785 0.77 9.75 40.76
N GLU A 786 -0.48 10.17 40.99
CA GLU A 786 -1.31 10.92 40.04
C GLU A 786 -0.67 12.25 39.67
N ALA A 787 -0.30 13.06 40.66
CA ALA A 787 0.37 14.35 40.45
C ALA A 787 1.65 14.18 39.62
N LYS A 788 2.53 13.25 40.01
CA LYS A 788 3.77 12.95 39.27
C LYS A 788 3.51 12.53 37.83
N LYS A 789 2.50 11.71 37.59
CA LYS A 789 2.15 11.20 36.26
C LYS A 789 1.63 12.31 35.35
N TRP A 790 0.70 13.13 35.82
CA TRP A 790 0.07 14.17 35.01
C TRP A 790 1.02 15.33 34.71
N HIS A 791 1.76 15.81 35.71
CA HIS A 791 2.68 16.93 35.53
C HIS A 791 3.95 16.58 34.73
N LYS A 792 4.38 15.30 34.70
CA LYS A 792 5.45 14.87 33.77
C LYS A 792 5.12 15.23 32.33
N LYS A 793 3.83 15.17 31.94
CA LYS A 793 3.39 15.55 30.60
C LYS A 793 3.31 17.06 30.43
N ALA A 794 2.76 17.77 31.42
CA ALA A 794 2.68 19.24 31.43
C ALA A 794 4.04 19.91 31.19
N ARG A 795 5.10 19.41 31.82
CA ARG A 795 6.48 19.91 31.67
C ARG A 795 7.06 19.80 30.27
N THR A 796 6.50 18.98 29.38
CA THR A 796 6.91 18.97 27.97
C THR A 796 6.35 20.16 27.19
N SER A 797 5.31 20.80 27.72
CA SER A 797 4.56 21.91 27.11
C SER A 797 4.69 23.23 27.89
N TYR A 798 5.59 23.32 28.88
CA TYR A 798 5.73 24.48 29.77
C TYR A 798 5.90 25.82 29.04
N LYS A 799 6.51 25.83 27.85
CA LYS A 799 6.69 27.05 27.03
C LYS A 799 5.38 27.71 26.63
N ASN A 800 4.29 26.94 26.61
CA ASN A 800 2.95 27.39 26.26
C ASN A 800 2.06 27.61 27.49
N GLN A 801 2.60 27.49 28.71
CA GLN A 801 1.85 27.61 29.96
C GLN A 801 2.21 28.92 30.68
N ASN A 802 1.34 29.37 31.59
CA ASN A 802 1.55 30.59 32.35
C ASN A 802 2.64 30.39 33.41
N ASN A 803 3.87 30.77 33.11
CA ASN A 803 4.99 30.71 34.05
C ASN A 803 5.99 31.83 33.77
N LEU A 804 7.03 31.92 34.58
CA LEU A 804 7.98 33.02 34.47
C LEU A 804 8.71 33.06 33.11
N ASN A 805 8.93 31.91 32.46
CA ASN A 805 9.53 31.86 31.12
C ASN A 805 8.60 32.47 30.05
N HIS A 806 7.28 32.31 30.21
CA HIS A 806 6.30 32.93 29.32
C HIS A 806 6.36 34.46 29.42
N TRP A 807 6.35 35.00 30.64
CA TRP A 807 6.39 36.46 30.87
C TRP A 807 7.73 37.10 30.52
N ALA A 808 8.83 36.36 30.61
CA ALA A 808 10.12 36.82 30.10
C ALA A 808 10.16 36.94 28.57
N GLY A 809 9.31 36.20 27.84
CA GLY A 809 9.33 36.13 26.38
C GLY A 809 10.49 35.32 25.79
N TYR A 810 11.35 34.73 26.63
CA TYR A 810 12.46 33.86 26.24
C TYR A 810 12.74 32.80 27.32
N LYS A 811 13.65 31.85 27.01
CA LYS A 811 14.06 30.82 27.97
C LYS A 811 15.02 31.42 29.00
N LEU A 812 14.53 31.61 30.23
CA LEU A 812 15.34 32.07 31.36
C LEU A 812 16.40 31.04 31.79
N THR A 813 17.44 31.55 32.42
CA THR A 813 18.40 30.82 33.26
C THR A 813 18.11 31.11 34.74
N ASN A 814 18.63 30.28 35.66
CA ASN A 814 18.48 30.52 37.10
C ASN A 814 19.06 31.88 37.55
N LEU A 815 20.04 32.43 36.82
CA LEU A 815 20.64 33.73 37.12
C LEU A 815 19.69 34.89 36.79
N ASP A 816 18.88 34.77 35.74
CA ASP A 816 17.95 35.81 35.29
C ASP A 816 16.77 36.03 36.27
N VAL A 817 16.49 35.04 37.13
CA VAL A 817 15.29 35.01 37.98
C VAL A 817 15.29 36.13 39.02
N ALA A 818 16.44 36.47 39.61
CA ALA A 818 16.53 37.50 40.64
C ALA A 818 16.18 38.90 40.08
N ASP A 819 16.76 39.25 38.94
CA ASP A 819 16.54 40.52 38.26
C ASP A 819 15.10 40.64 37.76
N LEU A 820 14.58 39.55 37.18
CA LEU A 820 13.19 39.52 36.72
C LEU A 820 12.19 39.63 37.87
N ARG A 821 12.44 38.99 39.02
CA ARG A 821 11.60 39.13 40.22
C ARG A 821 11.62 40.56 40.77
N SER A 822 12.77 41.24 40.75
CA SER A 822 12.85 42.65 41.13
C SER A 822 11.96 43.50 40.22
N LYS A 823 12.02 43.29 38.90
CA LYS A 823 11.18 44.00 37.93
C LYS A 823 9.69 43.69 38.11
N MET A 824 9.35 42.45 38.45
CA MET A 824 7.97 42.05 38.75
C MET A 824 7.39 42.74 39.99
N GLY A 825 8.23 43.18 40.94
CA GLY A 825 7.79 43.97 42.08
C GLY A 825 7.13 45.31 41.70
N GLU A 826 7.34 45.79 40.47
CA GLU A 826 6.67 46.99 39.93
C GLU A 826 5.26 46.71 39.40
N LEU A 827 4.88 45.43 39.24
CA LEU A 827 3.57 45.06 38.69
C LEU A 827 2.45 45.39 39.68
N LYS A 828 1.44 46.10 39.18
CA LYS A 828 0.19 46.38 39.91
C LYS A 828 -0.92 45.37 39.61
N VAL A 829 -0.63 44.35 38.80
CA VAL A 829 -1.59 43.35 38.33
C VAL A 829 -1.07 41.94 38.59
N SER A 830 -1.98 41.00 38.83
CA SER A 830 -1.63 39.59 39.02
C SER A 830 -1.16 38.95 37.72
N LEU A 831 -0.16 38.07 37.82
CA LEU A 831 0.25 37.17 36.74
C LEU A 831 -0.60 35.91 36.68
N ILE A 832 -1.33 35.57 37.76
CA ILE A 832 -2.35 34.52 37.72
C ILE A 832 -3.48 35.01 36.81
N ARG A 833 -3.94 34.14 35.94
CA ARG A 833 -5.01 34.39 34.96
C ARG A 833 -6.20 33.49 35.22
N ASN A 834 -7.32 33.78 34.58
CA ASN A 834 -8.50 32.91 34.59
C ASN A 834 -8.12 31.51 34.10
N GLY A 835 -8.76 30.47 34.66
CA GLY A 835 -8.59 29.10 34.19
C GLY A 835 -8.83 29.00 32.68
N GLY A 836 -7.97 28.28 31.97
CA GLY A 836 -8.04 28.10 30.51
C GLY A 836 -7.54 29.27 29.68
N SER A 837 -6.87 30.27 30.28
CA SER A 837 -6.27 31.39 29.53
C SER A 837 -5.08 30.97 28.64
N HIS A 838 -4.56 29.76 28.85
CA HIS A 838 -3.44 29.21 28.09
C HIS A 838 -3.88 27.97 27.29
N PRO A 839 -3.15 27.62 26.20
CA PRO A 839 -3.46 26.46 25.38
C PRO A 839 -3.69 25.19 26.19
N MET A 840 -4.76 24.47 25.84
CA MET A 840 -5.14 23.21 26.47
C MET A 840 -4.01 22.16 26.46
N LEU A 841 -3.93 21.35 27.51
CA LEU A 841 -3.02 20.21 27.62
C LEU A 841 -3.78 18.89 27.36
N LYS A 842 -3.39 18.17 26.31
CA LYS A 842 -3.94 16.84 26.00
C LYS A 842 -3.20 15.75 26.79
N LEU A 843 -3.78 15.23 27.88
CA LEU A 843 -3.20 14.11 28.65
C LEU A 843 -3.20 12.80 27.86
N LYS A 844 -4.23 12.56 27.05
CA LYS A 844 -4.35 11.49 26.04
C LYS A 844 -5.53 11.78 25.10
N GLU A 845 -5.82 10.90 24.15
CA GLU A 845 -7.04 10.95 23.34
C GLU A 845 -8.28 11.23 24.23
N GLY A 846 -9.02 12.29 23.94
CA GLY A 846 -10.25 12.66 24.66
C GLY A 846 -10.09 13.25 26.07
N VAL A 847 -8.88 13.33 26.64
CA VAL A 847 -8.66 13.90 27.99
C VAL A 847 -7.91 15.22 27.90
N ILE A 848 -8.66 16.30 28.04
CA ILE A 848 -8.19 17.68 27.91
C ILE A 848 -8.32 18.37 29.26
N ILE A 849 -7.24 19.03 29.69
CA ILE A 849 -7.19 19.84 30.90
C ILE A 849 -6.48 21.16 30.61
N TYR A 850 -6.66 22.15 31.48
CA TYR A 850 -6.13 23.49 31.39
C TYR A 850 -5.22 23.78 32.58
N ASP A 851 -4.23 24.63 32.33
CA ASP A 851 -3.30 25.22 33.29
C ASP A 851 -2.42 24.24 34.09
N LEU A 852 -2.54 22.92 33.89
CA LEU A 852 -1.68 21.95 34.56
C LEU A 852 -0.19 22.24 34.25
N GLY A 853 0.57 22.53 35.31
CA GLY A 853 2.00 22.87 35.22
C GLY A 853 2.28 24.33 34.86
N GLY A 854 1.30 25.23 35.07
CA GLY A 854 1.42 26.67 35.02
C GLY A 854 0.27 27.36 35.76
N ASN A 855 0.19 28.68 35.66
CA ASN A 855 -0.78 29.57 36.31
C ASN A 855 -0.62 29.62 37.84
N VAL A 856 -0.89 28.51 38.53
CA VAL A 856 -0.64 28.32 39.96
C VAL A 856 0.06 26.99 40.18
N ALA A 857 0.87 26.88 41.23
CA ALA A 857 1.30 25.57 41.67
C ALA A 857 0.11 24.79 42.25
N GLU A 858 0.15 23.45 42.23
CA GLU A 858 -0.97 22.64 42.69
C GLU A 858 -0.64 21.85 43.96
N TYR A 859 -1.57 21.84 44.91
CA TYR A 859 -1.52 20.95 46.05
C TYR A 859 -1.90 19.50 45.69
N TYR A 860 -1.18 18.55 46.31
CA TYR A 860 -1.49 17.12 46.28
C TYR A 860 -1.31 16.50 47.68
N SER A 861 -1.90 15.33 47.89
CA SER A 861 -1.80 14.57 49.15
C SER A 861 -0.72 13.49 49.06
N ASP A 862 0.21 13.50 50.01
CA ASP A 862 1.25 12.48 50.18
C ASP A 862 1.22 11.90 51.59
N GLY A 863 0.61 10.72 51.74
CA GLY A 863 0.45 10.09 53.05
C GLY A 863 -0.30 10.97 54.06
N GLY A 864 -1.28 11.77 53.61
CA GLY A 864 -2.03 12.71 54.45
C GLY A 864 -1.35 14.06 54.69
N ASN A 865 -0.13 14.28 54.16
CA ASN A 865 0.53 15.58 54.19
C ASN A 865 0.26 16.37 52.91
N LEU A 866 0.04 17.68 53.07
CA LEU A 866 -0.13 18.59 51.95
C LEU A 866 1.24 18.91 51.34
N LYS A 867 1.40 18.64 50.05
CA LYS A 867 2.62 18.92 49.27
C LYS A 867 2.24 19.69 48.01
N THR A 868 3.21 20.39 47.43
CA THR A 868 3.02 21.17 46.20
C THR A 868 3.73 20.54 45.03
N TYR A 869 3.16 20.67 43.84
CA TYR A 869 3.74 20.21 42.59
C TYR A 869 3.83 21.35 41.57
N ASP A 870 4.91 21.33 40.80
CA ASP A 870 5.20 22.25 39.67
C ASP A 870 5.37 23.74 40.05
N TYR A 871 4.92 24.64 39.17
CA TYR A 871 5.32 26.03 39.11
C TYR A 871 4.07 26.90 38.90
N SER A 872 4.05 28.07 39.51
CA SER A 872 3.05 29.11 39.25
C SER A 872 3.49 30.07 38.14
N ALA A 873 2.63 31.05 37.84
CA ALA A 873 2.95 32.19 36.99
C ALA A 873 4.20 32.99 37.46
N TYR A 874 4.56 32.86 38.75
CA TYR A 874 5.67 33.56 39.40
C TYR A 874 6.95 32.72 39.53
N ASP A 875 6.91 31.46 39.07
CA ASP A 875 8.02 30.53 39.24
C ASP A 875 8.76 30.24 37.93
N PHE A 876 10.08 30.16 38.04
CA PHE A 876 10.96 29.72 36.97
C PHE A 876 10.81 28.22 36.74
N VAL A 877 10.53 27.82 35.50
CA VAL A 877 10.41 26.41 35.11
C VAL A 877 11.75 25.90 34.57
N ASP A 878 12.39 25.02 35.33
CA ASP A 878 13.49 24.18 34.87
C ASP A 878 13.00 22.75 34.57
N PRO A 879 12.89 22.33 33.30
CA PRO A 879 12.44 20.98 32.98
C PRO A 879 13.38 19.88 33.50
N ALA A 880 14.63 20.20 33.89
CA ALA A 880 15.59 19.26 34.45
C ALA A 880 15.49 19.11 35.99
N SER A 881 14.73 19.96 36.68
CA SER A 881 14.59 19.94 38.14
C SER A 881 13.14 19.73 38.57
N THR A 882 12.93 18.99 39.65
CA THR A 882 11.63 18.92 40.36
C THR A 882 11.65 19.66 41.68
N ALA A 883 12.78 20.25 42.05
CA ALA A 883 12.95 20.97 43.29
C ALA A 883 12.42 22.39 43.12
N ASN A 884 11.14 22.59 43.43
CA ASN A 884 10.58 23.91 43.62
C ASN A 884 9.70 23.92 44.88
N LYS A 885 9.71 25.04 45.61
CA LYS A 885 8.81 25.31 46.74
C LYS A 885 8.04 26.59 46.43
N PRO A 886 6.97 26.49 45.64
CA PRO A 886 6.14 27.65 45.31
C PRO A 886 5.57 28.25 46.60
N ALA A 887 5.42 29.57 46.59
CA ALA A 887 4.86 30.29 47.72
C ALA A 887 3.36 29.92 47.90
N PRO A 888 2.86 29.74 49.14
CA PRO A 888 1.47 29.36 49.38
C PRO A 888 0.45 30.28 48.67
N GLU A 889 0.73 31.59 48.60
CA GLU A 889 -0.08 32.61 47.93
C GLU A 889 -0.19 32.41 46.41
N HIS A 890 0.69 31.62 45.80
CA HIS A 890 0.66 31.25 44.37
C HIS A 890 0.35 29.77 44.15
N THR A 891 -0.15 29.09 45.19
CA THR A 891 -0.49 27.68 45.15
C THR A 891 -2.00 27.50 45.30
N GLY A 892 -2.63 26.85 44.31
CA GLY A 892 -4.01 26.42 44.32
C GLY A 892 -4.14 24.91 44.37
N PHE A 893 -5.30 24.38 44.01
CA PHE A 893 -5.52 22.93 43.99
C PHE A 893 -6.55 22.53 42.94
N ARG A 894 -6.50 21.26 42.56
CA ARG A 894 -7.41 20.63 41.61
C ARG A 894 -8.08 19.43 42.27
N VAL A 895 -9.30 19.12 41.86
CA VAL A 895 -10.05 17.98 42.41
C VAL A 895 -9.85 16.72 41.59
N VAL A 896 -9.93 15.58 42.28
CA VAL A 896 -10.11 14.25 41.71
C VAL A 896 -11.43 13.69 42.22
N LYS A 897 -12.30 13.27 41.31
CA LYS A 897 -13.56 12.57 41.61
C LYS A 897 -13.35 11.07 41.42
N GLU A 898 -13.72 10.28 42.42
CA GLU A 898 -13.64 8.80 42.37
C GLU A 898 -14.89 8.16 41.77
#